data_AF-A0A9Q0SZB7-F1
#
_entry.id   AF-A0A9Q0SZB7-F1
#
_cell.length_a   1.000
_cell.length_b   1.000
_cell.length_c   1.000
_cell.angle_alpha   90.00
_cell.angle_beta   90.00
_cell.angle_gamma   90.00
#
_symmetry.space_group_name_H-M   'P 1'
#
loop_
_entity.id
_entity.type
_entity.pdbx_description
1 polymer ?
#
loop_
_entity_poly.entity_id
_entity_poly.type
_entity_poly.pdbx_seq_one_letter_code
_entity_poly.pdbx_strand_id
1 'polypeptide(L)'
;MTEAAAASSAVVVMEEERLDVLSKTGQKTGISKPRGEVHRDGDYHRAVHVWIYAESTQELLLQRRADCKDSYPGQWDISSAGHISAGDSSLVSAQRELQEELGISLPKDAFEFIFIYLQECVINDGKFINNEFNDVYLVTTVDPIPLEAFTLQETEVSAVKYISHEEYRSLLVKEDPDYVPYDVDEQYGQLFEIIRKRYTENTVARSLSLQKQLCRYASVSLDAELTGLSNTDRKTLGLLIKAAKLMDEIFYLQVWYSNPALRDWLKEHAGASELDKLKWLYYSINKSPWSCLDENEAFLTTTDSAIKLLPEATKPVSGWKGLEYKAAFPSLKPPGANFYPPDMDKMEFKLWNDSLTEKEQNDAMGFFTVIKRHSEFSLDSSLSNHAVHGTNHLMTAHDLYSVPYSKEYNSFLRKAAELLHEAGNLADSTSLKRLLHSKADAFFSNDYYESDIAWMELDSKLDITIGPYETYEDEIFGYKATFEAFIGIRDDKATAQLKLFGDNLQFLEQNLPMDSAYKSKNVNAAPIRVIQLLYNAGDVKGPQTVAFNLPNDERIVKDRGTSMVMLKNVSEAKFKHILQPIADVCISKEQKGLVDFESFFTHTICHECCHGIGPHTITLPDGQKSTVRKVIYITFLFMVHL
;
A
#
# COMPACT_ATOMS: atom_id res chain seq x y z
N MET A 1 -43.54 34.57 53.71
CA MET A 1 -42.43 35.17 52.95
C MET A 1 -42.11 34.21 51.82
N THR A 2 -42.42 34.64 50.60
CA THR A 2 -42.17 33.92 49.35
C THR A 2 -40.76 34.22 48.89
N GLU A 3 -39.89 33.20 48.81
CA GLU A 3 -38.63 33.29 48.06
C GLU A 3 -38.80 32.54 46.74
N ALA A 4 -38.69 33.30 45.65
CA ALA A 4 -38.70 32.81 44.30
C ALA A 4 -37.32 32.25 43.95
N ALA A 5 -37.25 30.97 43.60
CA ALA A 5 -36.08 30.37 42.98
C ALA A 5 -36.07 30.74 41.49
N ALA A 6 -35.13 31.59 41.08
CA ALA A 6 -34.85 31.86 39.68
C ALA A 6 -34.09 30.66 39.09
N ALA A 7 -34.73 29.93 38.19
CA ALA A 7 -34.06 28.94 37.35
C ALA A 7 -33.27 29.68 36.26
N SER A 8 -31.95 29.63 36.36
CA SER A 8 -31.04 30.04 35.28
C SER A 8 -31.04 28.96 34.22
N SER A 9 -31.70 29.19 33.09
CA SER A 9 -31.56 28.37 31.89
C SER A 9 -30.14 28.51 31.35
N ALA A 10 -29.30 27.50 31.56
CA ALA A 10 -28.04 27.38 30.85
C ALA A 10 -28.36 27.20 29.36
N VAL A 11 -28.11 28.24 28.57
CA VAL A 11 -28.07 28.13 27.12
C VAL A 11 -26.90 27.21 26.80
N VAL A 12 -27.19 26.01 26.31
CA VAL A 12 -26.18 25.19 25.64
C VAL A 12 -25.83 25.95 24.37
N VAL A 13 -24.71 26.65 24.38
CA VAL A 13 -24.12 27.22 23.16
C VAL A 13 -23.68 26.02 22.34
N MET A 14 -24.40 25.70 21.26
CA MET A 14 -23.90 24.76 20.26
C MET A 14 -22.62 25.36 19.70
N GLU A 15 -21.50 24.67 19.88
CA GLU A 15 -20.23 25.05 19.28
C GLU A 15 -20.39 24.98 17.76
N GLU A 16 -20.15 26.10 17.07
CA GLU A 16 -20.24 26.17 15.61
C GLU A 16 -19.15 25.28 14.99
N GLU A 17 -19.51 24.46 14.01
CA GLU A 17 -18.59 23.60 13.27
C GLU A 17 -17.41 24.43 12.73
N ARG A 18 -16.19 23.90 12.88
CA ARG A 18 -14.96 24.54 12.43
C ARG A 18 -14.41 23.78 11.24
N LEU A 19 -13.91 24.51 10.24
CA LEU A 19 -13.33 23.95 9.02
C LEU A 19 -11.87 24.36 8.89
N ASP A 20 -11.04 23.47 8.36
CA ASP A 20 -9.65 23.78 8.03
C ASP A 20 -9.57 24.68 6.78
N VAL A 21 -8.81 25.78 6.90
CA VAL A 21 -8.54 26.70 5.80
C VAL A 21 -7.42 26.14 4.93
N LEU A 22 -7.68 26.08 3.63
CA LEU A 22 -6.78 25.62 2.60
C LEU A 22 -6.18 26.77 1.80
N SER A 23 -5.05 26.50 1.15
CA SER A 23 -4.54 27.33 0.09
C SER A 23 -5.41 27.19 -1.17
N LYS A 24 -5.22 28.10 -2.12
CA LYS A 24 -5.85 28.00 -3.45
C LYS A 24 -5.44 26.74 -4.24
N THR A 25 -4.41 26.02 -3.80
CA THR A 25 -3.99 24.72 -4.37
C THR A 25 -4.47 23.53 -3.56
N GLY A 26 -5.36 23.74 -2.57
CA GLY A 26 -5.96 22.67 -1.76
C GLY A 26 -5.07 22.13 -0.62
N GLN A 27 -3.98 22.82 -0.28
CA GLN A 27 -3.07 22.42 0.80
C GLN A 27 -3.50 23.03 2.13
N LYS A 28 -3.41 22.27 3.24
CA LYS A 28 -3.73 22.77 4.59
C LYS A 28 -2.83 23.94 4.98
N THR A 29 -3.41 25.01 5.52
CA THR A 29 -2.66 26.19 6.01
C THR A 29 -2.26 26.09 7.48
N GLY A 30 -2.84 25.14 8.22
CA GLY A 30 -2.73 25.03 9.67
C GLY A 30 -3.65 25.99 10.45
N ILE A 31 -4.53 26.72 9.76
CA ILE A 31 -5.55 27.59 10.36
C ILE A 31 -6.91 26.92 10.19
N SER A 32 -7.75 26.97 11.23
CA SER A 32 -9.16 26.57 11.15
C SER A 32 -10.06 27.73 11.59
N LYS A 33 -11.25 27.84 11.00
CA LYS A 33 -12.23 28.92 11.28
C LYS A 33 -13.64 28.35 11.46
N PRO A 34 -14.55 29.02 12.18
CA PRO A 34 -15.96 28.64 12.18
C PRO A 34 -16.54 28.67 10.77
N ARG A 35 -17.45 27.73 10.46
CA ARG A 35 -18.06 27.57 9.14
C ARG A 35 -18.60 28.88 8.57
N GLY A 36 -19.31 29.67 9.38
CA GLY A 36 -19.87 30.95 8.93
C GLY A 36 -18.80 31.97 8.52
N GLU A 37 -17.64 31.96 9.16
CA GLU A 37 -16.53 32.85 8.80
C GLU A 37 -15.85 32.43 7.50
N VAL A 38 -15.65 31.12 7.29
CA VAL A 38 -15.08 30.56 6.05
C VAL A 38 -15.88 31.00 4.84
N HIS A 39 -17.20 30.85 4.88
CA HIS A 39 -18.09 31.23 3.77
C HIS A 39 -18.25 32.75 3.59
N ARG A 40 -18.12 33.53 4.67
CA ARG A 40 -18.13 34.99 4.60
C ARG A 40 -16.87 35.52 3.95
N ASP A 41 -15.71 34.97 4.34
CA ASP A 41 -14.39 35.43 3.89
C ASP A 41 -14.01 34.82 2.52
N GLY A 42 -14.70 33.75 2.10
CA GLY A 42 -14.38 33.01 0.87
C GLY A 42 -13.10 32.19 1.01
N ASP A 43 -12.81 31.69 2.22
CA ASP A 43 -11.65 30.85 2.44
C ASP A 43 -11.83 29.49 1.75
N TYR A 44 -10.76 29.00 1.13
CA TYR A 44 -10.77 27.67 0.56
C TYR A 44 -10.88 26.64 1.69
N HIS A 45 -11.75 25.66 1.53
CA HIS A 45 -11.98 24.60 2.51
C HIS A 45 -12.33 23.29 1.79
N ARG A 46 -12.64 22.22 2.52
CA ARG A 46 -12.87 20.89 1.94
C ARG A 46 -14.21 20.29 2.36
N ALA A 47 -14.80 19.53 1.45
CA ALA A 47 -15.99 18.73 1.67
C ALA A 47 -15.85 17.36 1.00
N VAL A 48 -16.80 16.48 1.30
CA VAL A 48 -16.91 15.14 0.76
C VAL A 48 -18.19 14.99 -0.02
N HIS A 49 -18.11 14.31 -1.15
CA HIS A 49 -19.25 13.96 -1.99
C HIS A 49 -19.28 12.44 -2.14
N VAL A 50 -20.31 11.79 -1.59
CA VAL A 50 -20.50 10.34 -1.68
C VAL A 50 -21.59 10.02 -2.69
N TRP A 51 -21.26 9.13 -3.62
CA TRP A 51 -22.19 8.55 -4.58
C TRP A 51 -22.43 7.08 -4.28
N ILE A 52 -23.69 6.67 -4.21
CA ILE A 52 -24.08 5.26 -4.18
C ILE A 52 -24.56 4.87 -5.58
N TYR A 53 -23.91 3.87 -6.16
CA TYR A 53 -24.25 3.30 -7.45
C TYR A 53 -24.67 1.83 -7.28
N ALA A 54 -25.89 1.50 -7.73
CA ALA A 54 -26.40 0.14 -7.74
C ALA A 54 -26.03 -0.55 -9.06
N GLU A 55 -25.15 -1.55 -8.99
CA GLU A 55 -24.57 -2.24 -10.14
C GLU A 55 -25.62 -2.97 -10.98
N SER A 56 -26.57 -3.67 -10.33
CA SER A 56 -27.57 -4.49 -11.03
C SER A 56 -28.58 -3.68 -11.85
N THR A 57 -28.91 -2.46 -11.43
CA THR A 57 -29.84 -1.57 -12.14
C THR A 57 -29.15 -0.45 -12.91
N GLN A 58 -27.84 -0.22 -12.68
CA GLN A 58 -27.06 0.89 -13.22
C GLN A 58 -27.62 2.27 -12.85
N GLU A 59 -28.09 2.38 -11.61
CA GLU A 59 -28.72 3.59 -11.08
C GLU A 59 -27.88 4.23 -9.98
N LEU A 60 -27.96 5.55 -9.89
CA LEU A 60 -27.42 6.35 -8.79
C LEU A 60 -28.53 6.61 -7.78
N LEU A 61 -28.18 6.55 -6.49
CA LEU A 61 -29.04 7.05 -5.43
C LEU A 61 -28.89 8.58 -5.34
N LEU A 62 -30.01 9.30 -5.40
CA LEU A 62 -30.07 10.72 -5.12
C LEU A 62 -30.85 10.98 -3.83
N GLN A 63 -30.44 12.02 -3.10
CA GLN A 63 -31.18 12.53 -1.97
C GLN A 63 -31.94 13.80 -2.33
N ARG A 64 -33.08 14.06 -1.70
CA ARG A 64 -33.79 15.34 -1.80
C ARG A 64 -33.48 16.17 -0.58
N ARG A 65 -32.83 17.31 -0.80
CA ARG A 65 -32.45 18.24 0.27
C ARG A 65 -33.68 18.72 1.04
N ALA A 66 -33.59 18.81 2.36
CA ALA A 66 -34.68 19.32 3.19
C ALA A 66 -35.00 20.78 2.83
N ASP A 67 -36.27 21.18 2.98
CA ASP A 67 -36.74 22.52 2.65
C ASP A 67 -36.11 23.62 3.54
N CYS A 68 -35.52 23.25 4.67
CA CYS A 68 -34.86 24.15 5.61
C CYS A 68 -33.36 24.40 5.31
N LYS A 69 -32.80 23.80 4.25
CA LYS A 69 -31.38 23.99 3.90
C LYS A 69 -31.11 25.40 3.36
N ASP A 70 -29.95 25.94 3.74
CA ASP A 70 -29.47 27.26 3.29
C ASP A 70 -29.13 27.33 1.79
N SER A 71 -28.88 26.17 1.17
CA SER A 71 -28.54 26.01 -0.24
C SER A 71 -29.41 24.94 -0.90
N TYR A 72 -29.97 25.29 -2.06
CA TYR A 72 -30.78 24.42 -2.92
C TYR A 72 -31.90 23.63 -2.19
N PRO A 73 -32.75 24.28 -1.37
CA PRO A 73 -33.81 23.59 -0.63
C PRO A 73 -34.80 22.88 -1.55
N GLY A 74 -35.15 21.64 -1.23
CA GLY A 74 -36.14 20.85 -1.96
C GLY A 74 -35.67 20.25 -3.29
N GLN A 75 -34.45 20.53 -3.73
CA GLN A 75 -33.85 19.96 -4.95
C GLN A 75 -33.24 18.56 -4.72
N TRP A 76 -33.16 17.78 -5.79
CA TRP A 76 -32.45 16.50 -5.83
C TRP A 76 -30.94 16.71 -5.98
N ASP A 77 -30.20 16.05 -5.12
CA ASP A 77 -28.76 16.17 -4.94
C ASP A 77 -28.11 14.78 -4.94
N ILE A 78 -26.79 14.74 -4.88
CA ILE A 78 -25.97 13.53 -4.79
C ILE A 78 -26.34 12.68 -3.56
N SER A 79 -25.79 11.47 -3.43
CA SER A 79 -26.26 10.55 -2.37
C SER A 79 -26.03 11.09 -0.96
N SER A 80 -24.86 11.64 -0.69
CA SER A 80 -24.56 12.33 0.57
C SER A 80 -23.43 13.35 0.39
N ALA A 81 -23.50 14.48 1.10
CA ALA A 81 -22.53 15.57 0.97
C ALA A 81 -22.37 16.34 2.28
N GLY A 82 -21.13 16.66 2.65
CA GLY A 82 -20.90 17.52 3.82
C GLY A 82 -19.47 18.02 3.95
N HIS A 83 -19.27 18.99 4.84
CA HIS A 83 -17.95 19.58 5.04
C HIS A 83 -17.05 18.63 5.82
N ILE A 84 -15.74 18.75 5.61
CA ILE A 84 -14.75 18.10 6.46
C ILE A 84 -14.48 19.02 7.64
N SER A 85 -14.96 18.59 8.82
CA SER A 85 -14.65 19.22 10.10
C SER A 85 -13.13 19.33 10.33
N ALA A 86 -12.70 20.39 11.01
CA ALA A 86 -11.30 20.68 11.25
C ALA A 86 -10.60 19.50 11.96
N GLY A 87 -9.52 19.00 11.36
CA GLY A 87 -8.78 17.84 11.86
C GLY A 87 -9.30 16.48 11.41
N ASP A 88 -10.51 16.37 10.84
CA ASP A 88 -11.02 15.10 10.31
C ASP A 88 -10.35 14.73 8.99
N SER A 89 -10.35 13.42 8.70
CA SER A 89 -10.02 12.92 7.38
C SER A 89 -11.22 13.01 6.44
N SER A 90 -10.91 13.02 5.16
CA SER A 90 -11.89 12.91 4.08
C SER A 90 -12.73 11.65 4.19
N LEU A 91 -12.11 10.49 4.38
CA LEU A 91 -12.85 9.22 4.45
C LEU A 91 -13.73 9.12 5.70
N VAL A 92 -13.24 9.58 6.86
CA VAL A 92 -14.03 9.60 8.10
C VAL A 92 -15.25 10.52 7.93
N SER A 93 -15.07 11.68 7.30
CA SER A 93 -16.18 12.59 6.99
C SER A 93 -17.17 11.92 6.03
N ALA A 94 -16.71 11.26 4.97
CA ALA A 94 -17.59 10.53 4.04
C ALA A 94 -18.41 9.44 4.73
N GLN A 95 -17.83 8.70 5.67
CA GLN A 95 -18.54 7.70 6.47
C GLN A 95 -19.57 8.34 7.42
N ARG A 96 -19.18 9.45 8.08
CA ARG A 96 -20.04 10.19 9.02
C ARG A 96 -21.25 10.79 8.30
N GLU A 97 -21.03 11.55 7.23
CA GLU A 97 -22.11 12.20 6.46
C GLU A 97 -23.09 11.16 5.92
N LEU A 98 -22.58 10.05 5.38
CA LEU A 98 -23.43 8.96 4.89
C LEU A 98 -24.28 8.31 6.00
N GLN A 99 -23.72 8.20 7.20
CA GLN A 99 -24.45 7.70 8.38
C GLN A 99 -25.48 8.71 8.87
N GLU A 100 -25.12 9.99 8.97
CA GLU A 100 -25.98 11.05 9.51
C GLU A 100 -27.17 11.32 8.58
N GLU A 101 -26.91 11.52 7.29
CA GLU A 101 -27.94 11.89 6.31
C GLU A 101 -28.86 10.71 5.94
N LEU A 102 -28.28 9.52 5.73
CA LEU A 102 -28.98 8.36 5.16
C LEU A 102 -29.16 7.18 6.11
N GLY A 103 -28.46 7.16 7.25
CA GLY A 103 -28.46 6.03 8.17
C GLY A 103 -27.69 4.81 7.66
N ILE A 104 -26.72 5.00 6.76
CA ILE A 104 -25.90 3.91 6.20
C ILE A 104 -24.52 3.91 6.86
N SER A 105 -24.19 2.79 7.50
CA SER A 105 -22.88 2.52 8.08
C SER A 105 -22.11 1.51 7.25
N LEU A 106 -21.05 1.97 6.58
CA LEU A 106 -20.20 1.16 5.72
C LEU A 106 -18.73 1.25 6.17
N PRO A 107 -17.95 0.15 6.06
CA PRO A 107 -16.53 0.15 6.35
C PRO A 107 -15.74 0.89 5.27
N LYS A 108 -14.48 1.22 5.57
CA LYS A 108 -13.62 2.02 4.69
C LYS A 108 -13.40 1.42 3.29
N ASP A 109 -13.44 0.10 3.15
CA ASP A 109 -13.44 -0.60 1.86
C ASP A 109 -14.74 -0.56 1.09
N ALA A 110 -15.79 0.13 1.53
CA ALA A 110 -16.90 0.42 0.64
C ALA A 110 -16.64 1.67 -0.22
N PHE A 111 -15.71 2.54 0.18
CA PHE A 111 -15.55 3.89 -0.37
C PHE A 111 -14.37 3.95 -1.35
N GLU A 112 -14.67 4.08 -2.63
CA GLU A 112 -13.65 4.31 -3.65
C GLU A 112 -13.43 5.80 -3.82
N PHE A 113 -12.24 6.29 -3.49
CA PHE A 113 -11.85 7.66 -3.82
C PHE A 113 -11.63 7.81 -5.34
N ILE A 114 -12.35 8.74 -5.96
CA ILE A 114 -12.34 8.92 -7.42
C ILE A 114 -11.46 10.12 -7.82
N PHE A 115 -11.77 11.32 -7.33
CA PHE A 115 -10.99 12.54 -7.59
C PHE A 115 -11.33 13.66 -6.61
N ILE A 116 -10.52 14.73 -6.64
CA ILE A 116 -10.80 16.02 -6.00
C ILE A 116 -11.11 17.03 -7.10
N TYR A 117 -12.08 17.90 -6.87
CA TYR A 117 -12.25 19.09 -7.70
C TYR A 117 -12.57 20.33 -6.88
N LEU A 118 -12.23 21.50 -7.41
CA LEU A 118 -12.57 22.78 -6.80
C LEU A 118 -13.90 23.28 -7.37
N GLN A 119 -14.85 23.57 -6.49
CA GLN A 119 -16.07 24.30 -6.81
C GLN A 119 -16.01 25.70 -6.22
N GLU A 120 -16.07 26.73 -7.08
CA GLU A 120 -16.17 28.12 -6.67
C GLU A 120 -17.57 28.63 -7.03
N CYS A 121 -18.40 28.90 -6.03
CA CYS A 121 -19.74 29.45 -6.25
C CYS A 121 -20.06 30.57 -5.25
N VAL A 122 -20.92 31.49 -5.68
CA VAL A 122 -21.38 32.61 -4.86
C VAL A 122 -22.89 32.59 -4.86
N ILE A 123 -23.49 32.32 -3.70
CA ILE A 123 -24.94 32.23 -3.52
C ILE A 123 -25.43 33.29 -2.52
N ASN A 124 -26.75 33.39 -2.34
CA ASN A 124 -27.39 34.32 -1.41
C ASN A 124 -26.98 35.79 -1.60
N ASP A 125 -27.03 36.27 -2.84
CA ASP A 125 -26.71 37.65 -3.24
C ASP A 125 -25.29 38.11 -2.82
N GLY A 126 -24.30 37.22 -2.88
CA GLY A 126 -22.92 37.55 -2.54
C GLY A 126 -22.53 37.38 -1.08
N LYS A 127 -23.43 36.85 -0.24
CA LYS A 127 -23.19 36.68 1.20
C LYS A 127 -22.60 35.31 1.57
N PHE A 128 -22.61 34.37 0.64
CA PHE A 128 -22.08 33.02 0.83
C PHE A 128 -21.15 32.70 -0.33
N ILE A 129 -19.85 32.74 -0.06
CA ILE A 129 -18.77 32.45 -1.01
C ILE A 129 -18.29 31.04 -0.70
N ASN A 130 -18.65 30.07 -1.55
CA ASN A 130 -18.23 28.68 -1.41
C ASN A 130 -17.01 28.43 -2.31
N ASN A 131 -15.84 28.20 -1.70
CA ASN A 131 -14.61 27.85 -2.39
C ASN A 131 -14.14 26.48 -1.89
N GLU A 132 -14.77 25.44 -2.41
CA GLU A 132 -14.77 24.13 -1.79
C GLU A 132 -14.02 23.10 -2.65
N PHE A 133 -13.02 22.46 -2.06
CA PHE A 133 -12.42 21.26 -2.63
C PHE A 133 -13.27 20.05 -2.25
N ASN A 134 -13.86 19.41 -3.25
CA ASN A 134 -14.78 18.31 -3.10
C ASN A 134 -14.08 16.98 -3.37
N ASP A 135 -13.91 16.18 -2.32
CA ASP A 135 -13.39 14.83 -2.37
C ASP A 135 -14.52 13.86 -2.75
N VAL A 136 -14.44 13.29 -3.95
CA VAL A 136 -15.51 12.46 -4.51
C VAL A 136 -15.25 10.98 -4.23
N TYR A 137 -16.19 10.34 -3.55
CA TYR A 137 -16.21 8.90 -3.30
C TYR A 137 -17.36 8.22 -4.04
N LEU A 138 -17.10 6.99 -4.48
CA LEU A 138 -18.10 6.08 -5.05
C LEU A 138 -18.22 4.82 -4.18
N VAL A 139 -19.44 4.54 -3.73
CA VAL A 139 -19.85 3.29 -3.11
C VAL A 139 -20.63 2.49 -4.15
N THR A 140 -20.15 1.28 -4.45
CA THR A 140 -20.83 0.39 -5.41
C THR A 140 -21.57 -0.71 -4.66
N THR A 141 -22.90 -0.71 -4.73
CA THR A 141 -23.76 -1.77 -4.19
C THR A 141 -24.10 -2.76 -5.29
N VAL A 142 -24.32 -4.02 -4.94
CA VAL A 142 -24.74 -5.04 -5.92
C VAL A 142 -26.14 -4.74 -6.41
N ASP A 143 -27.06 -4.52 -5.46
CA ASP A 143 -28.46 -4.18 -5.71
C ASP A 143 -28.83 -2.82 -5.07
N PRO A 144 -29.94 -2.19 -5.52
CA PRO A 144 -30.51 -1.04 -4.83
C PRO A 144 -30.84 -1.34 -3.36
N ILE A 145 -30.56 -0.38 -2.48
CA ILE A 145 -30.96 -0.44 -1.07
C ILE A 145 -32.48 -0.22 -1.00
N PRO A 146 -33.24 -1.09 -0.31
CA PRO A 146 -34.68 -0.87 -0.12
C PRO A 146 -34.95 0.49 0.54
N LEU A 147 -35.93 1.23 0.04
CA LEU A 147 -36.22 2.60 0.52
C LEU A 147 -36.57 2.65 2.02
N GLU A 148 -37.14 1.57 2.56
CA GLU A 148 -37.45 1.43 3.98
C GLU A 148 -36.24 1.15 4.90
N ALA A 149 -35.07 0.84 4.33
CA ALA A 149 -33.83 0.59 5.06
C ALA A 149 -33.10 1.88 5.47
N PHE A 150 -33.41 3.00 4.81
CA PHE A 150 -32.83 4.30 5.12
C PHE A 150 -33.39 4.87 6.43
N THR A 151 -32.54 5.57 7.17
CA THR A 151 -32.94 6.39 8.32
C THR A 151 -32.54 7.83 8.00
N LEU A 152 -33.47 8.59 7.42
CA LEU A 152 -33.19 9.95 6.95
C LEU A 152 -33.17 10.94 8.09
N GLN A 153 -32.15 11.80 8.12
CA GLN A 153 -32.14 12.95 9.02
C GLN A 153 -33.04 14.06 8.46
N GLU A 154 -34.19 14.27 9.08
CA GLU A 154 -35.24 15.19 8.56
C GLU A 154 -34.79 16.65 8.35
N THR A 155 -33.75 17.10 9.08
CA THR A 155 -33.19 18.45 8.91
C THR A 155 -32.29 18.59 7.68
N GLU A 156 -31.88 17.46 7.10
CA GLU A 156 -30.92 17.37 6.01
C GLU A 156 -31.57 16.81 4.74
N VAL A 157 -32.32 15.71 4.90
CA VAL A 157 -32.85 14.89 3.81
C VAL A 157 -34.35 14.66 3.98
N SER A 158 -35.10 14.89 2.90
CA SER A 158 -36.56 14.72 2.87
C SER A 158 -37.03 13.49 2.10
N ALA A 159 -36.23 12.98 1.17
CA ALA A 159 -36.53 11.77 0.40
C ALA A 159 -35.26 11.22 -0.28
N VAL A 160 -35.31 9.97 -0.74
CA VAL A 160 -34.29 9.37 -1.61
C VAL A 160 -34.94 8.70 -2.82
N LYS A 161 -34.22 8.62 -3.95
CA LYS A 161 -34.66 7.88 -5.14
C LYS A 161 -33.49 7.33 -5.93
N TYR A 162 -33.74 6.28 -6.71
CA TYR A 162 -32.82 5.80 -7.72
C TYR A 162 -33.15 6.41 -9.09
N ILE A 163 -32.12 6.69 -9.87
CA ILE A 163 -32.24 7.18 -11.25
C ILE A 163 -31.07 6.64 -12.07
N SER A 164 -31.31 6.33 -13.35
CA SER A 164 -30.23 5.94 -14.25
C SER A 164 -29.19 7.06 -14.34
N HIS A 165 -27.90 6.69 -14.32
CA HIS A 165 -26.82 7.69 -14.42
C HIS A 165 -26.87 8.50 -15.74
N GLU A 166 -27.34 7.89 -16.84
CA GLU A 166 -27.51 8.58 -18.12
C GLU A 166 -28.73 9.53 -18.11
N GLU A 167 -29.82 9.14 -17.46
CA GLU A 167 -31.00 10.00 -17.31
C GLU A 167 -30.64 11.21 -16.44
N TYR A 168 -30.00 10.99 -15.31
CA TYR A 168 -29.56 12.06 -14.42
C TYR A 168 -28.60 13.02 -15.12
N ARG A 169 -27.61 12.50 -15.85
CA ARG A 169 -26.74 13.32 -16.70
C ARG A 169 -27.54 14.15 -17.70
N SER A 170 -28.55 13.57 -18.36
CA SER A 170 -29.39 14.32 -19.30
C SER A 170 -30.21 15.42 -18.63
N LEU A 171 -30.62 15.26 -17.38
CA LEU A 171 -31.37 16.27 -16.63
C LEU A 171 -30.47 17.43 -16.21
N LEU A 172 -29.24 17.14 -15.79
CA LEU A 172 -28.23 18.16 -15.51
C LEU A 172 -27.86 18.96 -16.77
N VAL A 173 -27.66 18.32 -17.92
CA VAL A 173 -27.43 19.00 -19.22
C VAL A 173 -28.57 19.96 -19.58
N LYS A 174 -29.80 19.64 -19.18
CA LYS A 174 -30.99 20.46 -19.45
C LYS A 174 -31.22 21.55 -18.40
N GLU A 175 -30.35 21.63 -17.38
CA GLU A 175 -30.51 22.54 -16.24
C GLU A 175 -31.88 22.41 -15.58
N ASP A 176 -32.34 21.17 -15.38
CA ASP A 176 -33.64 20.91 -14.77
C ASP A 176 -33.71 21.51 -13.35
N PRO A 177 -34.68 22.41 -13.07
CA PRO A 177 -34.71 23.18 -11.83
C PRO A 177 -35.00 22.34 -10.57
N ASP A 178 -35.44 21.09 -10.72
CA ASP A 178 -35.65 20.17 -9.60
C ASP A 178 -34.33 19.57 -9.08
N TYR A 179 -33.19 19.83 -9.73
CA TYR A 179 -31.89 19.24 -9.41
C TYR A 179 -30.84 20.31 -9.10
N VAL A 180 -29.90 19.97 -8.21
CA VAL A 180 -28.74 20.82 -7.92
C VAL A 180 -27.89 20.97 -9.20
N PRO A 181 -27.55 22.20 -9.62
CA PRO A 181 -26.88 22.44 -10.89
C PRO A 181 -25.41 22.06 -10.81
N TYR A 182 -25.08 20.87 -11.27
CA TYR A 182 -23.70 20.40 -11.40
C TYR A 182 -23.24 20.37 -12.85
N ASP A 183 -21.96 20.69 -13.05
CA ASP A 183 -21.32 20.66 -14.37
C ASP A 183 -21.05 19.21 -14.81
N VAL A 184 -21.61 18.88 -15.98
CA VAL A 184 -21.57 17.57 -16.65
C VAL A 184 -20.45 17.44 -17.68
N ASP A 185 -19.85 18.56 -18.10
CA ASP A 185 -18.76 18.60 -19.07
C ASP A 185 -17.40 18.68 -18.37
N GLU A 186 -17.36 19.15 -17.13
CA GLU A 186 -16.14 19.19 -16.30
C GLU A 186 -16.07 18.06 -15.26
N GLN A 187 -16.51 18.31 -14.02
CA GLN A 187 -16.11 17.48 -12.87
C GLN A 187 -16.92 16.19 -12.79
N TYR A 188 -18.25 16.26 -12.70
CA TYR A 188 -19.08 15.05 -12.67
C TYR A 188 -19.16 14.33 -14.02
N GLY A 189 -18.82 15.01 -15.11
CA GLY A 189 -18.53 14.37 -16.39
C GLY A 189 -17.49 13.24 -16.27
N GLN A 190 -16.45 13.43 -15.43
CA GLN A 190 -15.45 12.39 -15.16
C GLN A 190 -16.06 11.18 -14.44
N LEU A 191 -16.90 11.39 -13.42
CA LEU A 191 -17.55 10.30 -12.70
C LEU A 191 -18.46 9.47 -13.63
N PHE A 192 -19.31 10.13 -14.43
CA PHE A 192 -20.16 9.44 -15.38
C PHE A 192 -19.36 8.67 -16.42
N GLU A 193 -18.26 9.23 -16.92
CA GLU A 193 -17.37 8.53 -17.86
C GLU A 193 -16.66 7.33 -17.21
N ILE A 194 -16.28 7.42 -15.94
CA ILE A 194 -15.71 6.32 -15.16
C ILE A 194 -16.73 5.18 -15.03
N ILE A 195 -17.96 5.47 -14.59
CA ILE A 195 -19.04 4.49 -14.47
C ILE A 195 -19.31 3.86 -15.85
N ARG A 196 -19.51 4.69 -16.88
CA ARG A 196 -19.78 4.22 -18.24
C ARG A 196 -18.69 3.29 -18.76
N LYS A 197 -17.40 3.64 -18.61
CA LYS A 197 -16.27 2.81 -19.05
C LYS A 197 -16.20 1.47 -18.33
N ARG A 198 -16.49 1.44 -17.02
CA ARG A 198 -16.45 0.23 -16.20
C ARG A 198 -17.50 -0.79 -16.61
N TYR A 199 -18.70 -0.32 -16.93
CA TYR A 199 -19.86 -1.18 -17.21
C TYR A 199 -20.17 -1.37 -18.70
N THR A 200 -19.47 -0.66 -19.60
CA THR A 200 -19.45 -0.97 -21.04
C THR A 200 -18.43 -2.08 -21.31
N GLU A 201 -18.76 -3.31 -20.95
CA GLU A 201 -17.80 -4.42 -20.97
C GLU A 201 -17.45 -4.87 -22.40
N ASN A 202 -16.16 -4.83 -22.74
CA ASN A 202 -15.59 -5.55 -23.88
C ASN A 202 -14.65 -6.64 -23.38
N THR A 203 -15.23 -7.75 -22.93
CA THR A 203 -14.52 -8.92 -22.38
C THR A 203 -13.42 -9.39 -23.31
N VAL A 204 -13.65 -9.40 -24.64
CA VAL A 204 -12.67 -9.83 -25.64
C VAL A 204 -11.43 -8.93 -25.64
N ALA A 205 -11.62 -7.61 -25.65
CA ALA A 205 -10.51 -6.66 -25.62
C ALA A 205 -9.72 -6.75 -24.31
N ARG A 206 -10.42 -6.89 -23.17
CA ARG A 206 -9.79 -7.06 -21.85
C ARG A 206 -8.96 -8.35 -21.79
N SER A 207 -9.52 -9.47 -22.24
CA SER A 207 -8.80 -10.76 -22.30
C SER A 207 -7.56 -10.67 -23.18
N LEU A 208 -7.66 -10.06 -24.37
CA LEU A 208 -6.51 -9.88 -25.26
C LEU A 208 -5.43 -9.00 -24.63
N SER A 209 -5.80 -7.96 -23.90
CA SER A 209 -4.86 -7.10 -23.18
C SER A 209 -4.11 -7.90 -22.11
N LEU A 210 -4.83 -8.61 -21.24
CA LEU A 210 -4.22 -9.43 -20.17
C LEU A 210 -3.33 -10.54 -20.74
N GLN A 211 -3.72 -11.18 -21.84
CA GLN A 211 -2.88 -12.17 -22.53
C GLN A 211 -1.55 -11.57 -22.99
N LYS A 212 -1.59 -10.38 -23.64
CA LYS A 212 -0.35 -9.69 -24.04
C LYS A 212 0.52 -9.35 -22.84
N GLN A 213 -0.08 -8.89 -21.75
CA GLN A 213 0.63 -8.55 -20.52
C GLN A 213 1.29 -9.79 -19.89
N LEU A 214 0.57 -10.91 -19.83
CA LEU A 214 1.07 -12.20 -19.34
C LEU A 214 2.20 -12.76 -20.20
N CYS A 215 2.13 -12.61 -21.53
CA CYS A 215 3.18 -13.07 -22.44
C CYS A 215 4.55 -12.42 -22.22
N ARG A 216 4.63 -11.33 -21.45
CA ARG A 216 5.90 -10.71 -21.04
C ARG A 216 6.63 -11.52 -19.96
N TYR A 217 5.93 -12.43 -19.27
CA TYR A 217 6.48 -13.28 -18.22
C TYR A 217 6.67 -14.70 -18.74
N ALA A 218 7.92 -15.07 -19.02
CA ALA A 218 8.27 -16.43 -19.40
C ALA A 218 8.06 -17.40 -18.21
N SER A 219 7.29 -18.47 -18.42
CA SER A 219 7.14 -19.53 -17.43
C SER A 219 8.39 -20.40 -17.39
N VAL A 220 8.93 -20.61 -16.18
CA VAL A 220 10.16 -21.35 -15.93
C VAL A 220 9.94 -22.30 -14.75
N SER A 221 10.32 -23.58 -14.89
CA SER A 221 10.39 -24.52 -13.77
C SER A 221 11.72 -24.37 -13.06
N LEU A 222 11.70 -24.22 -11.74
CA LEU A 222 12.92 -24.19 -10.92
C LEU A 222 13.21 -25.60 -10.41
N ASP A 223 13.91 -26.38 -11.24
CA ASP A 223 14.28 -27.77 -10.93
C ASP A 223 15.65 -27.83 -10.25
N ALA A 224 15.74 -27.36 -8.99
CA ALA A 224 16.99 -27.48 -8.24
C ALA A 224 17.13 -28.87 -7.62
N GLU A 225 18.28 -29.51 -7.85
CA GLU A 225 18.58 -30.78 -7.23
C GLU A 225 18.69 -30.63 -5.71
N LEU A 226 17.95 -31.47 -4.97
CA LEU A 226 18.08 -31.58 -3.52
C LEU A 226 19.24 -32.51 -3.12
N THR A 227 20.16 -32.79 -4.04
CA THR A 227 21.32 -33.67 -3.81
C THR A 227 22.23 -33.03 -2.76
N GLY A 228 22.60 -33.80 -1.73
CA GLY A 228 23.39 -33.31 -0.60
C GLY A 228 22.59 -32.80 0.61
N LEU A 229 21.26 -32.70 0.54
CA LEU A 229 20.44 -32.50 1.75
C LEU A 229 20.22 -33.81 2.50
N SER A 230 20.39 -33.77 3.82
CA SER A 230 20.04 -34.84 4.73
C SER A 230 18.52 -35.05 4.81
N ASN A 231 18.09 -36.18 5.38
CA ASN A 231 16.66 -36.45 5.59
C ASN A 231 16.02 -35.48 6.59
N THR A 232 16.79 -34.99 7.56
CA THR A 232 16.39 -33.98 8.53
C THR A 232 16.24 -32.63 7.87
N ASP A 233 17.23 -32.18 7.08
CA ASP A 233 17.14 -30.90 6.36
C ASP A 233 16.02 -30.87 5.30
N ARG A 234 15.65 -32.01 4.71
CA ARG A 234 14.46 -32.12 3.86
C ARG A 234 13.16 -31.87 4.62
N LYS A 235 13.07 -32.32 5.88
CA LYS A 235 11.92 -32.02 6.74
C LYS A 235 11.91 -30.56 7.15
N THR A 236 13.09 -30.03 7.51
CA THR A 236 13.30 -28.60 7.79
C THR A 236 12.80 -27.76 6.61
N LEU A 237 13.23 -28.05 5.38
CA LEU A 237 12.76 -27.38 4.15
C LEU A 237 11.22 -27.33 4.04
N GLY A 238 10.54 -28.43 4.35
CA GLY A 238 9.07 -28.47 4.33
C GLY A 238 8.42 -27.52 5.33
N LEU A 239 9.03 -27.30 6.50
CA LEU A 239 8.58 -26.31 7.48
C LEU A 239 8.91 -24.89 7.05
N LEU A 240 10.10 -24.66 6.46
CA LEU A 240 10.50 -23.35 5.94
C LEU A 240 9.55 -22.87 4.83
N ILE A 241 9.13 -23.74 3.91
CA ILE A 241 8.16 -23.38 2.87
C ILE A 241 6.81 -22.98 3.49
N LYS A 242 6.37 -23.64 4.56
CA LYS A 242 5.15 -23.26 5.28
C LYS A 242 5.28 -21.90 5.95
N ALA A 243 6.43 -21.60 6.55
CA ALA A 243 6.72 -20.30 7.14
C ALA A 243 6.79 -19.19 6.07
N ALA A 244 7.46 -19.45 4.94
CA ALA A 244 7.56 -18.53 3.81
C ALA A 244 6.18 -18.16 3.23
N LYS A 245 5.24 -19.12 3.14
CA LYS A 245 3.86 -18.83 2.71
C LYS A 245 3.13 -17.82 3.60
N LEU A 246 3.49 -17.69 4.87
CA LEU A 246 2.92 -16.66 5.74
C LEU A 246 3.46 -15.26 5.39
N MET A 247 4.62 -15.16 4.75
CA MET A 247 5.14 -13.89 4.26
C MET A 247 4.28 -13.36 3.10
N ASP A 248 3.70 -14.24 2.27
CA ASP A 248 2.71 -13.82 1.27
C ASP A 248 1.50 -13.15 1.92
N GLU A 249 0.94 -13.76 2.98
CA GLU A 249 -0.22 -13.19 3.69
C GLU A 249 0.06 -11.81 4.25
N ILE A 250 1.25 -11.62 4.84
CA ILE A 250 1.67 -10.31 5.36
C ILE A 250 1.90 -9.33 4.22
N PHE A 251 2.60 -9.74 3.16
CA PHE A 251 2.91 -8.85 2.04
C PHE A 251 1.65 -8.36 1.32
N TYR A 252 0.64 -9.21 1.12
CA TYR A 252 -0.63 -8.75 0.54
C TYR A 252 -1.24 -7.61 1.38
N LEU A 253 -1.22 -7.73 2.71
CA LEU A 253 -1.68 -6.68 3.62
C LEU A 253 -0.80 -5.43 3.57
N GLN A 254 0.52 -5.58 3.42
CA GLN A 254 1.45 -4.44 3.32
C GLN A 254 1.23 -3.62 2.04
N VAL A 255 0.96 -4.29 0.91
CA VAL A 255 0.67 -3.63 -0.37
C VAL A 255 -0.61 -2.80 -0.29
N TRP A 256 -1.70 -3.40 0.19
CA TRP A 256 -2.99 -2.73 0.28
C TRP A 256 -3.95 -3.48 1.22
N TYR A 257 -4.68 -2.77 2.07
CA TYR A 257 -5.46 -3.37 3.15
C TYR A 257 -6.54 -4.38 2.69
N SER A 258 -7.19 -4.15 1.54
CA SER A 258 -8.21 -5.04 0.98
C SER A 258 -7.67 -6.04 -0.05
N ASN A 259 -6.36 -6.06 -0.28
CA ASN A 259 -5.71 -6.96 -1.23
C ASN A 259 -5.95 -8.44 -0.92
N PRO A 260 -5.97 -8.92 0.35
CA PRO A 260 -6.32 -10.31 0.65
C PRO A 260 -7.74 -10.68 0.21
N ALA A 261 -8.71 -9.77 0.38
CA ALA A 261 -10.09 -10.01 -0.04
C ALA A 261 -10.19 -10.12 -1.57
N LEU A 262 -9.49 -9.24 -2.29
CA LEU A 262 -9.41 -9.29 -3.76
C LEU A 262 -8.72 -10.57 -4.25
N ARG A 263 -7.59 -10.95 -3.65
CA ARG A 263 -6.87 -12.21 -3.96
C ARG A 263 -7.80 -13.41 -3.87
N ASP A 264 -8.47 -13.55 -2.73
CA ASP A 264 -9.29 -14.73 -2.43
C ASP A 264 -10.49 -14.78 -3.38
N TRP A 265 -11.11 -13.62 -3.65
CA TRP A 265 -12.17 -13.49 -4.65
C TRP A 265 -11.71 -13.92 -6.05
N LEU A 266 -10.62 -13.35 -6.57
CA LEU A 266 -10.11 -13.68 -7.90
C LEU A 266 -9.73 -15.16 -8.02
N LYS A 267 -9.14 -15.74 -6.95
CA LYS A 267 -8.77 -17.14 -6.92
C LYS A 267 -9.98 -18.07 -6.96
N GLU A 268 -11.00 -17.77 -6.17
CA GLU A 268 -12.25 -18.55 -6.13
C GLU A 268 -12.99 -18.48 -7.48
N HIS A 269 -12.97 -17.32 -8.13
CA HIS A 269 -13.68 -17.07 -9.39
C HIS A 269 -12.83 -17.34 -10.64
N ALA A 270 -11.57 -17.75 -10.51
CA ALA A 270 -10.65 -17.98 -11.63
C ALA A 270 -11.18 -19.02 -12.64
N GLY A 271 -12.10 -19.91 -12.22
CA GLY A 271 -12.73 -20.91 -13.08
C GLY A 271 -14.01 -20.44 -13.79
N ALA A 272 -14.51 -19.23 -13.51
CA ALA A 272 -15.81 -18.76 -14.00
C ALA A 272 -15.80 -18.40 -15.50
N SER A 273 -14.71 -17.79 -15.98
CA SER A 273 -14.52 -17.45 -17.39
C SER A 273 -13.04 -17.40 -17.77
N GLU A 274 -12.73 -17.34 -19.07
CA GLU A 274 -11.35 -17.14 -19.53
C GLU A 274 -10.81 -15.76 -19.08
N LEU A 275 -11.67 -14.73 -19.03
CA LEU A 275 -11.27 -13.43 -18.52
C LEU A 275 -10.89 -13.53 -17.03
N ASP A 276 -11.67 -14.21 -16.21
CA ASP A 276 -11.39 -14.33 -14.76
C ASP A 276 -10.15 -15.16 -14.48
N LYS A 277 -9.91 -16.20 -15.28
CA LYS A 277 -8.64 -16.94 -15.26
C LYS A 277 -7.45 -16.03 -15.57
N LEU A 278 -7.55 -15.18 -16.58
CA LEU A 278 -6.48 -14.24 -16.95
C LEU A 278 -6.26 -13.17 -15.87
N LYS A 279 -7.34 -12.65 -15.27
CA LYS A 279 -7.25 -11.72 -14.12
C LYS A 279 -6.50 -12.38 -12.96
N TRP A 280 -6.86 -13.60 -12.59
CA TRP A 280 -6.19 -14.35 -11.51
C TRP A 280 -4.71 -14.61 -11.83
N LEU A 281 -4.38 -15.07 -13.04
CA LEU A 281 -3.00 -15.32 -13.43
C LEU A 281 -2.15 -14.05 -13.36
N TYR A 282 -2.65 -12.93 -13.89
CA TYR A 282 -1.89 -11.68 -13.90
C TYR A 282 -1.79 -11.05 -12.51
N TYR A 283 -2.87 -11.12 -11.71
CA TYR A 283 -2.85 -10.77 -10.31
C TYR A 283 -1.80 -11.58 -9.53
N SER A 284 -1.73 -12.90 -9.75
CA SER A 284 -0.81 -13.77 -9.00
C SER A 284 0.68 -13.43 -9.21
N ILE A 285 1.02 -12.88 -10.38
CA ILE A 285 2.38 -12.40 -10.69
C ILE A 285 2.65 -11.06 -10.02
N ASN A 286 1.72 -10.11 -10.12
CA ASN A 286 1.90 -8.76 -9.60
C ASN A 286 1.63 -8.64 -8.09
N LYS A 287 1.01 -9.68 -7.50
CA LYS A 287 0.52 -9.73 -6.10
C LYS A 287 -0.35 -8.54 -5.69
N SER A 288 -0.91 -7.89 -6.69
CA SER A 288 -1.67 -6.66 -6.57
C SER A 288 -2.45 -6.46 -7.88
N PRO A 289 -3.47 -5.60 -7.87
CA PRO A 289 -4.21 -5.17 -9.06
C PRO A 289 -3.46 -4.16 -9.95
N TRP A 290 -2.22 -3.81 -9.61
CA TRP A 290 -1.38 -2.86 -10.36
C TRP A 290 -0.25 -3.58 -11.08
N SER A 291 0.05 -3.15 -12.30
CA SER A 291 1.07 -3.76 -13.14
C SER A 291 2.48 -3.33 -12.74
N CYS A 292 3.33 -4.27 -12.31
CA CYS A 292 4.73 -3.99 -11.97
C CYS A 292 5.59 -3.59 -13.18
N LEU A 293 5.12 -3.82 -14.41
CA LEU A 293 5.83 -3.46 -15.64
C LEU A 293 5.26 -2.21 -16.34
N ASP A 294 4.10 -1.73 -15.93
CA ASP A 294 3.41 -0.59 -16.55
C ASP A 294 3.20 0.51 -15.51
N GLU A 295 4.27 0.93 -14.83
CA GLU A 295 4.26 2.08 -13.90
C GLU A 295 3.14 2.04 -12.84
N ASN A 296 2.85 0.85 -12.31
CA ASN A 296 1.75 0.61 -11.37
C ASN A 296 0.35 1.00 -11.90
N GLU A 297 0.14 1.00 -13.22
CA GLU A 297 -1.21 1.14 -13.80
C GLU A 297 -2.11 -0.01 -13.36
N ALA A 298 -3.32 0.33 -12.91
CA ALA A 298 -4.35 -0.64 -12.54
C ALA A 298 -4.87 -1.39 -13.77
N PHE A 299 -4.89 -2.72 -13.70
CA PHE A 299 -5.50 -3.57 -14.74
C PHE A 299 -6.85 -4.18 -14.32
N LEU A 300 -7.25 -3.95 -13.07
CA LEU A 300 -8.56 -4.28 -12.51
C LEU A 300 -9.30 -2.99 -12.11
N THR A 301 -10.60 -3.09 -11.89
CA THR A 301 -11.42 -2.01 -11.32
C THR A 301 -12.31 -2.55 -10.20
N THR A 302 -13.04 -1.68 -9.48
CA THR A 302 -14.01 -2.09 -8.44
C THR A 302 -15.03 -3.12 -8.93
N THR A 303 -15.36 -3.15 -10.22
CA THR A 303 -16.28 -4.16 -10.78
C THR A 303 -15.73 -5.59 -10.68
N ASP A 304 -14.40 -5.74 -10.72
CA ASP A 304 -13.69 -7.02 -10.60
C ASP A 304 -13.45 -7.42 -9.13
N SER A 305 -13.81 -6.54 -8.18
CA SER A 305 -13.52 -6.71 -6.76
C SER A 305 -14.52 -7.61 -6.03
N ALA A 306 -14.15 -7.96 -4.79
CA ALA A 306 -14.91 -8.84 -3.92
C ALA A 306 -16.27 -8.25 -3.54
N ILE A 307 -17.31 -9.10 -3.53
CA ILE A 307 -18.62 -8.75 -2.97
C ILE A 307 -18.62 -9.09 -1.47
N LYS A 308 -19.06 -8.15 -0.64
CA LYS A 308 -19.17 -8.30 0.82
C LYS A 308 -20.60 -8.01 1.26
N LEU A 309 -21.17 -8.90 2.07
CA LEU A 309 -22.48 -8.72 2.70
C LEU A 309 -22.30 -8.10 4.10
N LEU A 310 -22.99 -7.01 4.37
CA LEU A 310 -23.05 -6.36 5.67
C LEU A 310 -24.52 -6.24 6.15
N PRO A 311 -24.98 -7.18 6.99
CA PRO A 311 -26.36 -7.18 7.50
C PRO A 311 -26.75 -5.94 8.30
N GLU A 312 -25.79 -5.38 9.04
CA GLU A 312 -26.01 -4.27 9.98
C GLU A 312 -25.74 -2.89 9.37
N ALA A 313 -25.55 -2.81 8.04
CA ALA A 313 -25.20 -1.55 7.37
C ALA A 313 -26.30 -0.49 7.44
N THR A 314 -27.56 -0.90 7.64
CA THR A 314 -28.74 -0.03 7.57
C THR A 314 -29.82 -0.53 8.53
N LYS A 315 -30.97 0.14 8.58
CA LYS A 315 -32.13 -0.34 9.33
C LYS A 315 -32.59 -1.70 8.78
N PRO A 316 -32.84 -2.71 9.64
CA PRO A 316 -33.29 -4.02 9.19
C PRO A 316 -34.61 -3.97 8.40
N VAL A 317 -34.64 -4.66 7.26
CA VAL A 317 -35.83 -4.82 6.41
C VAL A 317 -36.24 -6.29 6.36
N SER A 318 -37.53 -6.56 6.54
CA SER A 318 -38.03 -7.94 6.58
C SER A 318 -37.78 -8.66 5.25
N GLY A 319 -37.07 -9.80 5.30
CA GLY A 319 -36.77 -10.62 4.13
C GLY A 319 -35.54 -10.18 3.32
N TRP A 320 -34.90 -9.07 3.69
CA TRP A 320 -33.64 -8.62 3.09
C TRP A 320 -32.45 -8.97 4.01
N LYS A 321 -31.36 -9.49 3.43
CA LYS A 321 -30.25 -10.06 4.20
C LYS A 321 -29.25 -9.02 4.71
N GLY A 322 -29.31 -7.80 4.19
CA GLY A 322 -28.27 -6.80 4.37
C GLY A 322 -27.77 -6.21 3.07
N LEU A 323 -26.86 -5.26 3.20
CA LEU A 323 -26.27 -4.56 2.08
C LEU A 323 -25.10 -5.37 1.49
N GLU A 324 -25.21 -5.72 0.22
CA GLU A 324 -24.08 -6.26 -0.54
C GLU A 324 -23.37 -5.14 -1.30
N TYR A 325 -22.07 -4.97 -1.07
CA TYR A 325 -21.25 -3.96 -1.71
C TYR A 325 -19.97 -4.55 -2.30
N LYS A 326 -19.39 -3.87 -3.29
CA LYS A 326 -18.08 -4.18 -3.85
C LYS A 326 -17.01 -3.52 -3.00
N ALA A 327 -16.02 -4.28 -2.57
CA ALA A 327 -14.85 -3.72 -1.92
C ALA A 327 -14.15 -2.75 -2.88
N ALA A 328 -14.16 -1.48 -2.54
CA ALA A 328 -13.57 -0.38 -3.28
C ALA A 328 -12.13 -0.67 -3.66
N PHE A 329 -11.77 -0.24 -4.85
CA PHE A 329 -10.46 -0.48 -5.43
C PHE A 329 -9.86 0.86 -5.89
N PRO A 330 -8.72 1.32 -5.34
CA PRO A 330 -8.15 2.59 -5.75
C PRO A 330 -7.49 2.46 -7.14
N SER A 331 -7.85 3.37 -8.04
CA SER A 331 -7.32 3.39 -9.41
C SER A 331 -5.81 3.59 -9.44
N LEU A 332 -5.27 4.41 -8.53
CA LEU A 332 -3.85 4.61 -8.32
C LEU A 332 -3.38 3.80 -7.12
N LYS A 333 -2.23 3.15 -7.23
CA LYS A 333 -1.58 2.49 -6.11
C LYS A 333 -1.28 3.54 -5.01
N PRO A 334 -1.72 3.32 -3.76
CA PRO A 334 -1.40 4.23 -2.68
C PRO A 334 0.13 4.30 -2.47
N PRO A 335 0.75 5.49 -2.48
CA PRO A 335 2.21 5.62 -2.37
C PRO A 335 2.74 5.17 -0.99
N GLY A 336 1.92 5.26 0.06
CA GLY A 336 2.24 4.75 1.39
C GLY A 336 1.91 3.27 1.58
N ALA A 337 1.45 2.61 0.51
CA ALA A 337 0.86 1.28 0.55
C ALA A 337 -0.14 1.17 1.72
N ASN A 338 0.02 0.18 2.60
CA ASN A 338 -0.75 0.06 3.84
C ASN A 338 0.10 0.29 5.09
N PHE A 339 1.19 1.05 4.98
CA PHE A 339 2.04 1.35 6.13
C PHE A 339 1.64 2.62 6.88
N TYR A 340 0.85 3.47 6.23
CA TYR A 340 0.39 4.77 6.72
C TYR A 340 -1.11 4.90 6.49
N PRO A 341 -1.80 5.82 7.20
CA PRO A 341 -3.15 6.20 6.83
C PRO A 341 -3.17 6.72 5.37
N PRO A 342 -4.16 6.33 4.56
CA PRO A 342 -4.14 6.58 3.11
C PRO A 342 -4.20 8.06 2.73
N ASP A 343 -4.72 8.91 3.63
CA ASP A 343 -4.86 10.34 3.47
C ASP A 343 -3.73 11.15 4.14
N MET A 344 -2.80 10.48 4.84
CA MET A 344 -1.74 11.12 5.58
C MET A 344 -0.73 11.77 4.62
N ASP A 345 -0.49 13.06 4.80
CA ASP A 345 0.54 13.78 4.06
C ASP A 345 1.87 13.87 4.83
N LYS A 346 2.93 14.29 4.12
CA LYS A 346 4.28 14.40 4.71
C LYS A 346 4.37 15.47 5.80
N MET A 347 3.54 16.52 5.74
CA MET A 347 3.55 17.60 6.71
C MET A 347 2.89 17.15 8.02
N GLU A 348 1.77 16.44 7.93
CA GLU A 348 1.10 15.83 9.06
C GLU A 348 2.04 14.86 9.80
N PHE A 349 2.65 13.92 9.07
CA PHE A 349 3.62 13.00 9.66
C PHE A 349 4.76 13.76 10.34
N LYS A 350 5.29 14.81 9.70
CA LYS A 350 6.38 15.62 10.26
C LYS A 350 5.97 16.32 11.55
N LEU A 351 4.82 17.00 11.58
CA LEU A 351 4.33 17.70 12.76
C LEU A 351 4.12 16.74 13.93
N TRP A 352 3.50 15.59 13.67
CA TRP A 352 3.36 14.54 14.66
C TRP A 352 4.71 14.03 15.14
N ASN A 353 5.61 13.66 14.23
CA ASN A 353 6.93 13.13 14.56
C ASN A 353 7.77 14.14 15.36
N ASP A 354 7.75 15.43 15.02
CA ASP A 354 8.45 16.50 15.74
C ASP A 354 7.92 16.68 17.19
N SER A 355 6.72 16.20 17.49
CA SER A 355 6.14 16.21 18.85
C SER A 355 6.60 15.03 19.73
N LEU A 356 7.19 13.99 19.14
CA LEU A 356 7.59 12.75 19.81
C LEU A 356 8.96 12.87 20.49
N THR A 357 9.26 11.96 21.42
CA THR A 357 10.63 11.80 21.94
C THR A 357 11.58 11.24 20.87
N GLU A 358 12.88 11.46 21.01
CA GLU A 358 13.89 10.96 20.04
C GLU A 358 13.78 9.45 19.80
N LYS A 359 13.47 8.66 20.83
CA LYS A 359 13.26 7.22 20.68
C LYS A 359 12.04 6.91 19.81
N GLU A 360 10.91 7.56 20.10
CA GLU A 360 9.66 7.37 19.37
C GLU A 360 9.77 7.86 17.92
N GLN A 361 10.53 8.93 17.66
CA GLN A 361 10.87 9.38 16.31
C GLN A 361 11.63 8.31 15.53
N ASN A 362 12.65 7.71 16.16
CA ASN A 362 13.40 6.62 15.54
C ASN A 362 12.51 5.40 15.27
N ASP A 363 11.59 5.06 16.18
CA ASP A 363 10.63 3.97 15.97
C ASP A 363 9.64 4.30 14.84
N ALA A 364 9.13 5.54 14.77
CA ALA A 364 8.20 6.02 13.75
C ALA A 364 8.85 6.09 12.35
N MET A 365 10.13 6.44 12.26
CA MET A 365 10.92 6.44 11.03
C MET A 365 11.60 5.10 10.73
N GLY A 366 11.52 4.14 11.65
CA GLY A 366 12.17 2.85 11.53
C GLY A 366 11.47 1.89 10.58
N PHE A 367 12.20 0.81 10.25
CA PHE A 367 11.79 -0.23 9.30
C PHE A 367 10.56 -1.03 9.71
N PHE A 368 10.36 -1.23 11.02
CA PHE A 368 9.52 -2.32 11.55
C PHE A 368 8.27 -1.81 12.29
N THR A 369 7.71 -0.68 11.85
CA THR A 369 6.49 -0.08 12.40
C THR A 369 5.54 0.37 11.30
N VAL A 370 4.23 0.28 11.53
CA VAL A 370 3.21 0.98 10.73
C VAL A 370 2.68 2.18 11.51
N ILE A 371 2.19 3.19 10.82
CA ILE A 371 1.57 4.38 11.39
C ILE A 371 0.05 4.28 11.19
N LYS A 372 -0.72 4.58 12.24
CA LYS A 372 -2.19 4.49 12.24
C LYS A 372 -2.83 5.70 12.91
N ARG A 373 -4.14 5.87 12.68
CA ARG A 373 -5.00 6.88 13.30
C ARG A 373 -5.83 6.30 14.44
N HIS A 374 -5.99 7.03 15.54
CA HIS A 374 -6.92 6.65 16.62
C HIS A 374 -8.38 6.75 16.17
N SER A 375 -8.70 7.73 15.34
CA SER A 375 -10.02 7.93 14.73
C SER A 375 -10.49 6.71 13.91
N GLU A 376 -9.64 6.18 13.03
CA GLU A 376 -9.94 4.98 12.23
C GLU A 376 -10.24 3.75 13.11
N PHE A 377 -9.48 3.54 14.18
CA PHE A 377 -9.68 2.40 15.07
C PHE A 377 -11.05 2.48 15.78
N SER A 378 -11.49 3.68 16.16
CA SER A 378 -12.75 3.90 16.86
C SER A 378 -13.96 3.58 15.96
N LEU A 379 -13.89 3.95 14.68
CA LEU A 379 -14.94 3.66 13.67
C LEU A 379 -14.98 2.18 13.26
N ASP A 380 -13.84 1.53 13.04
CA ASP A 380 -13.82 0.10 12.74
C ASP A 380 -14.33 -0.73 13.96
N SER A 381 -14.05 -0.25 15.18
CA SER A 381 -14.53 -0.90 16.41
C SER A 381 -16.03 -0.74 16.66
N SER A 382 -16.67 0.33 16.17
CA SER A 382 -18.12 0.50 16.28
C SER A 382 -18.89 -0.36 15.27
N LEU A 383 -18.25 -0.76 14.17
CA LEU A 383 -18.77 -1.68 13.15
C LEU A 383 -18.57 -3.16 13.53
N SER A 384 -17.58 -3.48 14.36
CA SER A 384 -17.36 -4.84 14.88
C SER A 384 -17.96 -4.98 16.29
N ASN A 385 -18.80 -5.97 16.56
CA ASN A 385 -19.46 -6.19 17.87
C ASN A 385 -18.51 -6.50 19.06
N HIS A 386 -17.24 -6.13 19.00
CA HIS A 386 -16.28 -6.21 20.09
C HIS A 386 -16.22 -4.88 20.86
N ALA A 387 -17.09 -4.76 21.87
CA ALA A 387 -16.97 -3.73 22.89
C ALA A 387 -15.64 -3.90 23.65
N VAL A 388 -14.59 -3.18 23.23
CA VAL A 388 -13.41 -2.95 24.06
C VAL A 388 -13.72 -1.72 24.90
N HIS A 389 -13.70 -1.89 26.23
CA HIS A 389 -13.91 -0.82 27.19
C HIS A 389 -13.07 0.41 26.82
N GLY A 390 -13.76 1.53 26.54
CA GLY A 390 -13.15 2.81 26.25
C GLY A 390 -12.14 3.19 27.34
N THR A 391 -10.86 3.11 27.00
CA THR A 391 -9.84 3.85 27.71
C THR A 391 -10.00 5.30 27.30
N ASN A 392 -10.26 6.17 28.28
CA ASN A 392 -10.20 7.63 28.14
C ASN A 392 -8.87 8.00 27.47
N HIS A 393 -8.88 8.16 26.15
CA HIS A 393 -7.75 8.71 25.43
C HIS A 393 -7.72 10.20 25.74
N LEU A 394 -6.72 10.60 26.52
CA LEU A 394 -6.22 11.97 26.51
C LEU A 394 -6.05 12.35 25.04
N MET A 395 -6.86 13.28 24.55
CA MET A 395 -6.74 13.78 23.19
C MET A 395 -5.37 14.42 23.06
N THR A 396 -4.42 13.68 22.50
CA THR A 396 -3.16 14.23 22.01
C THR A 396 -3.51 15.17 20.87
N ALA A 397 -2.76 16.26 20.71
CA ALA A 397 -2.97 17.22 19.62
C ALA A 397 -2.81 16.61 18.20
N HIS A 398 -2.43 15.33 18.12
CA HIS A 398 -2.18 14.56 16.91
C HIS A 398 -2.88 13.20 17.01
N ASP A 399 -3.50 12.75 15.92
CA ASP A 399 -4.29 11.51 15.81
C ASP A 399 -3.43 10.28 15.43
N LEU A 400 -2.15 10.47 15.13
CA LEU A 400 -1.25 9.41 14.66
C LEU A 400 -0.56 8.65 15.81
N TYR A 401 -0.30 7.35 15.60
CA TYR A 401 0.51 6.51 16.49
C TYR A 401 1.24 5.38 15.74
N SER A 402 2.36 4.89 16.31
CA SER A 402 3.15 3.78 15.76
C SER A 402 2.72 2.42 16.31
N VAL A 403 2.68 1.41 15.44
CA VAL A 403 2.45 -0.01 15.80
C VAL A 403 3.61 -0.87 15.28
N PRO A 404 4.35 -1.59 16.14
CA PRO A 404 5.42 -2.49 15.69
C PRO A 404 4.88 -3.68 14.91
N TYR A 405 5.64 -4.18 13.93
CA TYR A 405 5.26 -5.31 13.08
C TYR A 405 4.90 -6.57 13.86
N SER A 406 5.60 -6.85 14.97
CA SER A 406 5.29 -7.98 15.86
C SER A 406 3.89 -7.94 16.48
N LYS A 407 3.31 -6.74 16.59
CA LYS A 407 1.92 -6.51 17.01
C LYS A 407 0.97 -6.48 15.81
N GLU A 408 1.33 -5.73 14.77
CA GLU A 408 0.49 -5.57 13.57
C GLU A 408 0.20 -6.91 12.89
N TYR A 409 1.25 -7.71 12.67
CA TYR A 409 1.17 -8.98 11.95
C TYR A 409 1.23 -10.19 12.88
N ASN A 410 0.86 -10.00 14.16
CA ASN A 410 1.05 -10.99 15.23
C ASN A 410 0.49 -12.38 14.91
N SER A 411 -0.70 -12.43 14.30
CA SER A 411 -1.42 -13.67 13.97
C SER A 411 -0.66 -14.55 12.98
N PHE A 412 0.09 -13.94 12.05
CA PHE A 412 0.93 -14.62 11.07
C PHE A 412 2.32 -14.89 11.63
N LEU A 413 2.93 -13.89 12.27
CA LEU A 413 4.29 -13.98 12.81
C LEU A 413 4.42 -15.03 13.92
N ARG A 414 3.40 -15.20 14.77
CA ARG A 414 3.40 -16.28 15.77
C ARG A 414 3.49 -17.67 15.11
N LYS A 415 2.67 -17.92 14.08
CA LYS A 415 2.67 -19.19 13.35
C LYS A 415 3.99 -19.41 12.60
N ALA A 416 4.54 -18.35 12.01
CA ALA A 416 5.83 -18.42 11.33
C ALA A 416 6.95 -18.75 12.32
N ALA A 417 6.98 -18.09 13.47
CA ALA A 417 7.96 -18.34 14.53
C ALA A 417 7.88 -19.77 15.09
N GLU A 418 6.67 -20.31 15.31
CA GLU A 418 6.47 -21.71 15.71
C GLU A 418 7.08 -22.69 14.70
N LEU A 419 6.81 -22.47 13.40
CA LEU A 419 7.38 -23.29 12.32
C LEU A 419 8.91 -23.16 12.22
N LEU A 420 9.46 -21.96 12.41
CA LEU A 420 10.90 -21.71 12.41
C LEU A 420 11.60 -22.35 13.60
N HIS A 421 11.02 -22.31 14.80
CA HIS A 421 11.54 -23.03 15.96
C HIS A 421 11.51 -24.55 15.74
N GLU A 422 10.41 -25.10 15.21
CA GLU A 422 10.32 -26.52 14.87
C GLU A 422 11.38 -26.91 13.83
N ALA A 423 11.58 -26.09 12.80
CA ALA A 423 12.61 -26.26 11.79
C ALA A 423 14.03 -26.20 12.41
N GLY A 424 14.27 -25.25 13.30
CA GLY A 424 15.54 -25.11 14.04
C GLY A 424 15.87 -26.34 14.87
N ASN A 425 14.87 -26.95 15.53
CA ASN A 425 15.04 -28.18 16.29
C ASN A 425 15.46 -29.38 15.43
N LEU A 426 15.05 -29.39 14.15
CA LEU A 426 15.36 -30.46 13.20
C LEU A 426 16.64 -30.23 12.40
N ALA A 427 17.07 -28.98 12.23
CA ALA A 427 18.21 -28.61 11.40
C ALA A 427 19.52 -29.27 11.88
N ASP A 428 20.29 -29.81 10.92
CA ASP A 428 21.56 -30.47 11.20
C ASP A 428 22.67 -29.46 11.51
N SER A 429 22.72 -28.36 10.74
CA SER A 429 23.73 -27.33 10.90
C SER A 429 23.46 -26.47 12.14
N THR A 430 24.50 -26.29 12.96
CA THR A 430 24.46 -25.40 14.15
C THR A 430 24.16 -23.95 13.76
N SER A 431 24.69 -23.47 12.63
CA SER A 431 24.47 -22.09 12.17
C SER A 431 23.03 -21.90 11.69
N LEU A 432 22.48 -22.86 10.93
CA LEU A 432 21.08 -22.85 10.50
C LEU A 432 20.14 -22.91 11.72
N LYS A 433 20.41 -23.79 12.68
CA LYS A 433 19.66 -23.86 13.93
C LYS A 433 19.63 -22.51 14.65
N ARG A 434 20.79 -21.88 14.83
CA ARG A 434 20.89 -20.56 15.47
C ARG A 434 20.07 -19.51 14.72
N LEU A 435 20.19 -19.43 13.39
CA LEU A 435 19.40 -18.52 12.56
C LEU A 435 17.91 -18.73 12.77
N LEU A 436 17.43 -19.98 12.65
CA LEU A 436 16.00 -20.28 12.71
C LEU A 436 15.39 -19.94 14.08
N HIS A 437 16.07 -20.27 15.19
CA HIS A 437 15.59 -19.89 16.52
C HIS A 437 15.63 -18.36 16.74
N SER A 438 16.75 -17.71 16.43
CA SER A 438 16.87 -16.26 16.64
C SER A 438 15.92 -15.45 15.75
N LYS A 439 15.65 -15.89 14.52
CA LYS A 439 14.67 -15.25 13.64
C LYS A 439 13.24 -15.43 14.12
N ALA A 440 12.91 -16.60 14.66
CA ALA A 440 11.62 -16.82 15.33
C ALA A 440 11.44 -15.90 16.54
N ASP A 441 12.47 -15.73 17.36
CA ASP A 441 12.46 -14.81 18.51
C ASP A 441 12.31 -13.34 18.05
N ALA A 442 12.98 -12.95 16.95
CA ALA A 442 12.90 -11.62 16.36
C ALA A 442 11.48 -11.24 15.91
N PHE A 443 10.71 -12.21 15.38
CA PHE A 443 9.30 -11.99 15.01
C PHE A 443 8.41 -11.62 16.20
N PHE A 444 8.78 -12.01 17.43
CA PHE A 444 8.08 -11.60 18.64
C PHE A 444 8.64 -10.29 19.23
N SER A 445 9.97 -10.16 19.29
CA SER A 445 10.62 -9.00 19.91
C SER A 445 10.54 -7.73 19.06
N ASN A 446 10.35 -7.86 17.74
CA ASN A 446 10.50 -6.80 16.75
C ASN A 446 11.93 -6.25 16.61
N ASP A 447 12.92 -6.95 17.15
CA ASP A 447 14.34 -6.63 17.02
C ASP A 447 15.07 -7.75 16.27
N TYR A 448 15.53 -7.40 15.07
CA TYR A 448 16.11 -8.35 14.12
C TYR A 448 17.64 -8.44 14.20
N TYR A 449 18.30 -7.61 15.02
CA TYR A 449 19.76 -7.46 15.05
C TYR A 449 20.51 -8.79 15.18
N GLU A 450 20.23 -9.56 16.23
CA GLU A 450 20.91 -10.85 16.47
C GLU A 450 20.59 -11.90 15.40
N SER A 451 19.37 -11.89 14.87
CA SER A 451 18.94 -12.84 13.85
C SER A 451 19.59 -12.57 12.49
N ASP A 452 19.84 -11.31 12.15
CA ASP A 452 20.51 -10.93 10.92
C ASP A 452 22.02 -11.18 11.00
N ILE A 453 22.64 -11.02 12.17
CA ILE A 453 24.02 -11.51 12.39
C ILE A 453 24.07 -13.03 12.20
N ALA A 454 23.13 -13.78 12.78
CA ALA A 454 23.06 -15.23 12.59
C ALA A 454 22.86 -15.63 11.12
N TRP A 455 22.15 -14.81 10.34
CA TRP A 455 21.96 -15.00 8.90
C TRP A 455 23.24 -14.72 8.10
N MET A 456 23.99 -13.66 8.43
CA MET A 456 25.28 -13.38 7.81
C MET A 456 26.30 -14.50 8.08
N GLU A 457 26.27 -15.07 9.27
CA GLU A 457 27.15 -16.17 9.72
C GLU A 457 26.65 -17.57 9.28
N LEU A 458 25.62 -17.64 8.44
CA LEU A 458 25.04 -18.90 8.00
C LEU A 458 26.05 -19.74 7.19
N ASP A 459 26.34 -20.93 7.70
CA ASP A 459 27.12 -21.96 7.02
C ASP A 459 26.34 -23.28 6.98
N SER A 460 25.57 -23.45 5.93
CA SER A 460 24.62 -24.56 5.75
C SER A 460 24.42 -24.83 4.26
N LYS A 461 24.06 -26.08 3.92
CA LYS A 461 23.68 -26.46 2.56
C LYS A 461 22.30 -25.89 2.19
N LEU A 462 21.38 -25.90 3.15
CA LEU A 462 20.08 -25.23 3.04
C LEU A 462 20.25 -23.77 3.47
N ASP A 463 19.93 -22.86 2.56
CA ASP A 463 19.99 -21.40 2.75
C ASP A 463 18.57 -20.83 2.85
N ILE A 464 18.38 -19.88 3.75
CA ILE A 464 17.12 -19.19 3.95
C ILE A 464 17.36 -17.73 4.29
N THR A 465 16.62 -16.87 3.60
CA THR A 465 16.37 -15.49 3.96
C THR A 465 14.88 -15.37 4.22
N ILE A 466 14.48 -14.85 5.39
CA ILE A 466 13.06 -14.67 5.75
C ILE A 466 12.92 -13.53 6.77
N GLY A 467 12.06 -12.56 6.47
CA GLY A 467 11.82 -11.41 7.35
C GLY A 467 11.47 -10.14 6.58
N PRO A 468 11.37 -9.00 7.29
CA PRO A 468 11.17 -7.70 6.68
C PRO A 468 12.51 -7.06 6.27
N TYR A 469 12.66 -6.67 5.00
CA TYR A 469 13.94 -6.17 4.48
C TYR A 469 13.85 -4.92 3.61
N GLU A 470 13.19 -5.00 2.46
CA GLU A 470 13.23 -3.95 1.44
C GLU A 470 12.17 -2.87 1.66
N THR A 471 12.44 -1.62 1.26
CA THR A 471 11.53 -0.50 1.52
C THR A 471 10.89 0.11 0.27
N TYR A 472 11.00 -0.55 -0.88
CA TYR A 472 10.55 -0.02 -2.17
C TYR A 472 9.03 0.21 -2.24
N GLU A 473 8.26 -0.49 -1.43
CA GLU A 473 6.80 -0.35 -1.40
C GLU A 473 6.33 0.90 -0.65
N ASP A 474 7.19 1.50 0.17
CA ASP A 474 6.96 2.81 0.77
C ASP A 474 7.53 3.90 -0.14
N GLU A 475 6.69 4.39 -1.05
CA GLU A 475 7.04 5.46 -2.00
C GLU A 475 6.92 6.86 -1.35
N ILE A 476 6.39 6.98 -0.12
CA ILE A 476 6.32 8.25 0.59
C ILE A 476 7.69 8.60 1.16
N PHE A 477 8.27 7.70 1.96
CA PHE A 477 9.51 7.95 2.71
C PHE A 477 10.62 6.93 2.46
N GLY A 478 10.28 5.71 2.01
CA GLY A 478 11.22 4.59 1.90
C GLY A 478 11.70 4.08 3.26
N TYR A 479 10.91 4.25 4.32
CA TYR A 479 11.20 3.80 5.67
C TYR A 479 10.74 2.37 5.93
N LYS A 480 9.61 1.93 5.35
CA LYS A 480 8.90 0.74 5.84
C LYS A 480 9.26 -0.52 5.09
N ALA A 481 9.64 -1.57 5.82
CA ALA A 481 10.16 -2.79 5.23
C ALA A 481 9.06 -3.80 4.86
N THR A 482 9.16 -4.42 3.69
CA THR A 482 8.28 -5.48 3.22
C THR A 482 8.77 -6.85 3.67
N PHE A 483 7.84 -7.75 4.00
CA PHE A 483 8.17 -9.15 4.32
C PHE A 483 8.43 -9.95 3.04
N GLU A 484 9.50 -10.72 3.06
CA GLU A 484 9.90 -11.60 1.96
C GLU A 484 10.57 -12.88 2.48
N ALA A 485 10.68 -13.87 1.59
CA ALA A 485 11.44 -15.08 1.84
C ALA A 485 12.09 -15.61 0.56
N PHE A 486 13.32 -16.09 0.70
CA PHE A 486 14.05 -16.86 -0.31
C PHE A 486 14.61 -18.12 0.34
N ILE A 487 14.29 -19.28 -0.23
CA ILE A 487 14.77 -20.58 0.24
C ILE A 487 15.49 -21.24 -0.93
N GLY A 488 16.71 -21.70 -0.70
CA GLY A 488 17.50 -22.37 -1.75
C GLY A 488 18.59 -23.28 -1.22
N ILE A 489 19.31 -23.89 -2.15
CA ILE A 489 20.43 -24.79 -1.88
C ILE A 489 21.72 -24.09 -2.26
N ARG A 490 22.66 -24.01 -1.32
CA ARG A 490 23.97 -23.41 -1.57
C ARG A 490 24.75 -24.20 -2.62
N ASP A 491 25.22 -23.51 -3.66
CA ASP A 491 26.18 -24.01 -4.63
C ASP A 491 27.59 -23.73 -4.07
N ASP A 492 28.18 -24.73 -3.41
CA ASP A 492 29.49 -24.57 -2.76
C ASP A 492 30.61 -24.32 -3.78
N LYS A 493 30.48 -24.83 -5.01
CA LYS A 493 31.47 -24.61 -6.07
C LYS A 493 31.43 -23.17 -6.53
N ALA A 494 30.25 -22.67 -6.89
CA ALA A 494 30.08 -21.28 -7.32
C ALA A 494 30.44 -20.32 -6.18
N THR A 495 29.97 -20.58 -4.96
CA THR A 495 30.31 -19.80 -3.76
C THR A 495 31.82 -19.72 -3.53
N ALA A 496 32.54 -20.84 -3.65
CA ALA A 496 34.00 -20.85 -3.51
C ALA A 496 34.71 -20.07 -4.63
N GLN A 497 34.20 -20.09 -5.86
CA GLN A 497 34.72 -19.26 -6.95
C GLN A 497 34.55 -17.76 -6.66
N LEU A 498 33.48 -17.37 -5.96
CA LEU A 498 33.25 -15.95 -5.62
C LEU A 498 34.20 -15.44 -4.54
N LYS A 499 34.65 -16.33 -3.65
CA LYS A 499 35.65 -15.99 -2.64
C LYS A 499 36.90 -15.36 -3.25
N LEU A 500 37.26 -15.74 -4.50
CA LEU A 500 38.36 -15.11 -5.23
C LEU A 500 38.17 -13.60 -5.37
N PHE A 501 36.97 -13.12 -5.73
CA PHE A 501 36.71 -11.70 -5.91
C PHE A 501 36.77 -10.95 -4.57
N GLY A 502 36.16 -11.52 -3.54
CA GLY A 502 36.20 -10.96 -2.18
C GLY A 502 37.63 -10.86 -1.62
N ASP A 503 38.43 -11.92 -1.77
CA ASP A 503 39.83 -11.96 -1.33
C ASP A 503 40.71 -10.92 -2.06
N ASN A 504 40.30 -10.44 -3.23
CA ASN A 504 41.04 -9.48 -4.06
C ASN A 504 40.42 -8.07 -4.06
N LEU A 505 39.39 -7.79 -3.26
CA LEU A 505 38.69 -6.50 -3.28
C LEU A 505 39.62 -5.31 -3.03
N GLN A 506 40.54 -5.44 -2.08
CA GLN A 506 41.53 -4.39 -1.76
C GLN A 506 42.51 -4.14 -2.92
N PHE A 507 42.87 -5.18 -3.66
CA PHE A 507 43.68 -5.05 -4.87
C PHE A 507 42.90 -4.31 -5.96
N LEU A 508 41.61 -4.59 -6.14
CA LEU A 508 40.75 -3.88 -7.09
C LEU A 508 40.63 -2.39 -6.73
N GLU A 509 40.35 -2.05 -5.47
CA GLU A 509 40.28 -0.67 -4.97
C GLU A 509 41.55 0.13 -5.30
N GLN A 510 42.72 -0.47 -5.03
CA GLN A 510 44.01 0.19 -5.27
C GLN A 510 44.29 0.43 -6.76
N ASN A 511 43.69 -0.37 -7.65
CA ASN A 511 43.85 -0.27 -9.09
C ASN A 511 42.70 0.46 -9.79
N LEU A 512 41.74 1.04 -9.05
CA LEU A 512 40.70 1.88 -9.64
C LEU A 512 41.34 3.01 -10.48
N PRO A 513 40.81 3.33 -11.67
CA PRO A 513 41.36 4.33 -12.58
C PRO A 513 40.99 5.75 -12.12
N MET A 514 41.38 6.11 -10.90
CA MET A 514 41.16 7.41 -10.27
C MET A 514 42.36 7.79 -9.40
N ASP A 515 42.44 9.08 -9.04
CA ASP A 515 43.48 9.57 -8.15
C ASP A 515 43.44 8.86 -6.80
N SER A 516 44.62 8.58 -6.24
CA SER A 516 44.76 7.88 -4.96
C SER A 516 44.08 8.61 -3.79
N ALA A 517 43.82 9.91 -3.93
CA ALA A 517 43.10 10.70 -2.93
C ALA A 517 41.62 10.30 -2.79
N TYR A 518 41.01 9.69 -3.82
CA TYR A 518 39.61 9.27 -3.81
C TYR A 518 39.42 7.80 -3.43
N LYS A 519 40.51 7.02 -3.39
CA LYS A 519 40.48 5.60 -3.06
C LYS A 519 40.27 5.38 -1.56
N SER A 520 39.43 4.42 -1.25
CA SER A 520 39.21 3.91 0.10
C SER A 520 40.47 3.22 0.61
N LYS A 521 40.85 3.52 1.85
CA LYS A 521 42.07 2.95 2.48
C LYS A 521 41.92 1.46 2.79
N ASN A 522 40.73 1.09 3.26
CA ASN A 522 40.37 -0.28 3.60
C ASN A 522 39.03 -0.59 2.93
N VAL A 523 38.94 -1.71 2.26
CA VAL A 523 37.69 -2.27 1.76
C VAL A 523 37.52 -3.69 2.30
N ASN A 524 36.30 -4.03 2.68
CA ASN A 524 35.95 -5.36 3.16
C ASN A 524 34.94 -5.95 2.19
N ALA A 525 35.17 -7.18 1.76
CA ALA A 525 34.21 -7.90 0.94
C ALA A 525 33.05 -8.39 1.80
N ALA A 526 31.83 -8.12 1.34
CA ALA A 526 30.65 -8.80 1.84
C ALA A 526 30.80 -10.32 1.57
N PRO A 527 30.49 -11.20 2.54
CA PRO A 527 30.36 -12.62 2.26
C PRO A 527 29.34 -12.83 1.15
N ILE A 528 29.70 -13.60 0.12
CA ILE A 528 28.80 -13.89 -1.01
C ILE A 528 28.42 -15.37 -0.97
N ARG A 529 27.13 -15.67 -1.06
CA ARG A 529 26.58 -17.02 -1.19
C ARG A 529 25.88 -17.16 -2.52
N VAL A 530 26.18 -18.22 -3.25
CA VAL A 530 25.43 -18.57 -4.46
C VAL A 530 24.46 -19.69 -4.12
N ILE A 531 23.19 -19.51 -4.45
CA ILE A 531 22.16 -20.51 -4.19
C ILE A 531 21.38 -20.85 -5.46
N GLN A 532 20.87 -22.08 -5.49
CA GLN A 532 19.80 -22.49 -6.39
C GLN A 532 18.47 -22.27 -5.67
N LEU A 533 17.67 -21.33 -6.16
CA LEU A 533 16.38 -20.98 -5.57
C LEU A 533 15.40 -22.14 -5.70
N LEU A 534 14.75 -22.52 -4.60
CA LEU A 534 13.69 -23.53 -4.56
C LEU A 534 12.30 -22.91 -4.42
N TYR A 535 12.20 -21.88 -3.57
CA TYR A 535 10.94 -21.24 -3.25
C TYR A 535 11.17 -19.81 -2.81
N ASN A 536 10.27 -18.91 -3.17
CA ASN A 536 10.24 -17.54 -2.68
C ASN A 536 8.79 -17.10 -2.38
N ALA A 537 8.65 -16.09 -1.51
CA ALA A 537 7.36 -15.57 -1.06
C ALA A 537 7.49 -14.13 -0.55
N GLY A 538 6.35 -13.46 -0.32
CA GLY A 538 6.30 -12.06 0.09
C GLY A 538 6.62 -11.11 -1.07
N ASP A 539 7.54 -10.18 -0.88
CA ASP A 539 7.93 -9.16 -1.86
C ASP A 539 8.75 -9.71 -3.05
N VAL A 540 8.10 -10.56 -3.84
CA VAL A 540 8.67 -11.22 -5.03
C VAL A 540 7.75 -11.08 -6.24
N LYS A 541 7.01 -9.97 -6.29
CA LYS A 541 6.07 -9.65 -7.36
C LYS A 541 6.78 -9.25 -8.65
N GLY A 542 6.14 -9.50 -9.79
CA GLY A 542 6.61 -9.04 -11.08
C GLY A 542 7.99 -9.62 -11.45
N PRO A 543 8.93 -8.79 -11.96
CA PRO A 543 10.28 -9.22 -12.30
C PRO A 543 11.00 -9.88 -11.13
N GLN A 544 11.48 -11.11 -11.33
CA GLN A 544 12.13 -11.87 -10.26
C GLN A 544 13.53 -11.33 -9.92
N THR A 545 13.85 -11.27 -8.63
CA THR A 545 15.18 -10.92 -8.09
C THR A 545 16.26 -11.88 -8.62
N VAL A 546 17.47 -11.37 -8.91
CA VAL A 546 18.63 -12.20 -9.33
C VAL A 546 19.70 -12.29 -8.26
N ALA A 547 19.81 -11.26 -7.43
CA ALA A 547 20.68 -11.19 -6.27
C ALA A 547 20.11 -10.16 -5.29
N PHE A 548 20.50 -10.25 -4.03
CA PHE A 548 20.16 -9.27 -3.00
C PHE A 548 21.31 -9.14 -1.99
N ASN A 549 21.39 -7.98 -1.34
CA ASN A 549 22.44 -7.62 -0.40
C ASN A 549 21.82 -7.11 0.91
N LEU A 550 22.00 -7.86 1.99
CA LEU A 550 21.30 -7.66 3.27
C LEU A 550 22.28 -7.76 4.46
N PRO A 551 21.88 -7.33 5.68
CA PRO A 551 20.66 -6.58 6.01
C PRO A 551 20.78 -5.09 5.62
N ASN A 552 19.62 -4.42 5.54
CA ASN A 552 19.54 -2.97 5.30
C ASN A 552 19.78 -2.12 6.55
N ASP A 553 19.71 -2.72 7.76
CA ASP A 553 19.87 -2.02 9.04
C ASP A 553 21.28 -1.44 9.21
N GLU A 554 21.40 -0.11 9.25
CA GLU A 554 22.68 0.59 9.30
C GLU A 554 23.48 0.29 10.57
N ARG A 555 22.84 -0.15 11.67
CA ARG A 555 23.53 -0.57 12.89
C ARG A 555 24.42 -1.78 12.58
N ILE A 556 23.87 -2.77 11.87
CA ILE A 556 24.59 -3.99 11.51
C ILE A 556 25.58 -3.71 10.40
N VAL A 557 25.20 -2.94 9.39
CA VAL A 557 26.10 -2.60 8.28
C VAL A 557 27.37 -1.91 8.78
N LYS A 558 27.24 -1.03 9.78
CA LYS A 558 28.38 -0.35 10.41
C LYS A 558 29.27 -1.30 11.21
N ASP A 559 28.67 -2.24 11.95
CA ASP A 559 29.39 -3.10 12.88
C ASP A 559 30.00 -4.36 12.21
N ARG A 560 29.30 -4.90 11.20
CA ARG A 560 29.56 -6.22 10.59
C ARG A 560 29.60 -6.22 9.07
N GLY A 561 29.15 -5.15 8.41
CA GLY A 561 28.98 -5.10 6.95
C GLY A 561 27.68 -5.77 6.51
N THR A 562 27.62 -6.18 5.25
CA THR A 562 26.47 -6.90 4.65
C THR A 562 26.91 -8.27 4.14
N SER A 563 25.96 -9.11 3.74
CA SER A 563 26.17 -10.34 2.99
C SER A 563 25.25 -10.37 1.77
N MET A 564 25.71 -11.06 0.75
CA MET A 564 25.07 -11.08 -0.55
C MET A 564 24.70 -12.48 -0.95
N VAL A 565 23.52 -12.61 -1.57
CA VAL A 565 23.02 -13.88 -2.08
C VAL A 565 22.70 -13.75 -3.55
N MET A 566 23.22 -14.68 -4.36
CA MET A 566 22.97 -14.75 -5.80
C MET A 566 22.10 -15.96 -6.15
N LEU A 567 21.07 -15.74 -6.95
CA LEU A 567 20.09 -16.73 -7.39
C LEU A 567 20.49 -17.25 -8.78
N LYS A 568 21.26 -18.35 -8.80
CA LYS A 568 21.92 -18.84 -10.02
C LYS A 568 20.93 -19.34 -11.06
N ASN A 569 20.01 -20.25 -10.71
CA ASN A 569 18.98 -20.77 -11.62
C ASN A 569 18.03 -19.68 -12.13
N VAL A 570 17.74 -18.64 -11.34
CA VAL A 570 16.98 -17.48 -11.82
C VAL A 570 17.80 -16.70 -12.86
N SER A 571 19.10 -16.50 -12.62
CA SER A 571 20.01 -15.87 -13.58
C SER A 571 20.13 -16.68 -14.88
N GLU A 572 20.24 -18.01 -14.79
CA GLU A 572 20.25 -18.93 -15.95
C GLU A 572 18.97 -18.79 -16.78
N ALA A 573 17.82 -18.71 -16.09
CA ALA A 573 16.53 -18.51 -16.73
C ALA A 573 16.43 -17.15 -17.44
N LYS A 574 16.83 -16.06 -16.78
CA LYS A 574 16.84 -14.72 -17.39
C LYS A 574 17.80 -14.65 -18.57
N PHE A 575 18.99 -15.24 -18.46
CA PHE A 575 19.92 -15.31 -19.58
C PHE A 575 19.28 -15.98 -20.80
N LYS A 576 18.71 -17.17 -20.60
CA LYS A 576 18.14 -17.99 -21.68
C LYS A 576 16.88 -17.36 -22.29
N HIS A 577 15.98 -16.82 -21.48
CA HIS A 577 14.66 -16.37 -21.93
C HIS A 577 14.56 -14.88 -22.22
N ILE A 578 15.54 -14.08 -21.78
CA ILE A 578 15.54 -12.61 -21.94
C ILE A 578 16.80 -12.16 -22.68
N LEU A 579 17.99 -12.33 -22.08
CA LEU A 579 19.21 -11.76 -22.63
C LEU A 579 19.59 -12.36 -23.99
N GLN A 580 19.49 -13.69 -24.14
CA GLN A 580 19.85 -14.38 -25.37
C GLN A 580 18.93 -13.97 -26.55
N PRO A 581 17.58 -13.95 -26.41
CA PRO A 581 16.70 -13.39 -27.44
C PRO A 581 16.97 -11.92 -27.78
N ILE A 582 17.29 -11.08 -26.78
CA ILE A 582 17.66 -9.68 -27.01
C ILE A 582 18.95 -9.60 -27.84
N ALA A 583 19.98 -10.35 -27.47
CA ALA A 583 21.24 -10.40 -28.22
C ALA A 583 21.02 -10.89 -29.66
N ASP A 584 20.12 -11.88 -29.86
CA ASP A 584 19.82 -12.38 -31.19
C ASP A 584 19.25 -11.32 -32.16
N VAL A 585 18.64 -10.26 -31.62
CA VAL A 585 18.08 -9.15 -32.39
C VAL A 585 19.04 -7.95 -32.45
N CYS A 586 19.75 -7.67 -31.36
CA CYS A 586 20.46 -6.40 -31.17
C CYS A 586 21.93 -6.39 -31.63
N ILE A 587 22.59 -7.54 -31.76
CA ILE A 587 24.02 -7.61 -32.11
C ILE A 587 24.29 -8.34 -33.44
N SER A 588 25.47 -8.15 -34.01
CA SER A 588 25.84 -8.77 -35.29
C SER A 588 25.96 -10.29 -35.16
N LYS A 589 25.80 -11.01 -36.27
CA LYS A 589 25.86 -12.48 -36.29
C LYS A 589 27.20 -13.01 -35.77
N GLU A 590 28.28 -12.30 -36.02
CA GLU A 590 29.64 -12.64 -35.59
C GLU A 590 29.81 -12.50 -34.07
N GLN A 591 29.10 -11.56 -33.45
CA GLN A 591 29.16 -11.31 -32.01
C GLN A 591 28.31 -12.30 -31.19
N LYS A 592 27.30 -12.94 -31.79
CA LYS A 592 26.39 -13.87 -31.10
C LYS A 592 27.13 -15.01 -30.38
N GLY A 593 28.23 -15.49 -30.95
CA GLY A 593 29.07 -16.53 -30.34
C GLY A 593 29.84 -16.09 -29.10
N LEU A 594 29.84 -14.79 -28.78
CA LEU A 594 30.48 -14.20 -27.59
C LEU A 594 29.50 -14.01 -26.43
N VAL A 595 28.21 -14.33 -26.61
CA VAL A 595 27.19 -14.22 -25.57
C VAL A 595 27.06 -15.57 -24.87
N ASP A 596 27.53 -15.63 -23.63
CA ASP A 596 27.51 -16.83 -22.81
C ASP A 596 27.08 -16.53 -21.37
N PHE A 597 26.57 -17.56 -20.70
CA PHE A 597 26.04 -17.44 -19.34
C PHE A 597 27.12 -17.13 -18.31
N GLU A 598 28.32 -17.70 -18.45
CA GLU A 598 29.40 -17.51 -17.48
C GLU A 598 29.84 -16.04 -17.47
N SER A 599 29.92 -15.40 -18.63
CA SER A 599 30.19 -13.95 -18.74
C SER A 599 29.10 -13.10 -18.10
N PHE A 600 27.82 -13.40 -18.36
CA PHE A 600 26.68 -12.70 -17.73
C PHE A 600 26.66 -12.84 -16.21
N PHE A 601 26.86 -14.06 -15.71
CA PHE A 601 26.87 -14.36 -14.29
C PHE A 601 28.09 -13.73 -13.60
N THR A 602 29.28 -13.86 -14.19
CA THR A 602 30.52 -13.23 -13.70
C THR A 602 30.41 -11.72 -13.68
N HIS A 603 29.81 -11.10 -14.70
CA HIS A 603 29.56 -9.66 -14.70
C HIS A 603 28.68 -9.25 -13.52
N THR A 604 27.60 -10.00 -13.25
CA THR A 604 26.72 -9.73 -12.10
C THR A 604 27.49 -9.80 -10.78
N ILE A 605 28.34 -10.82 -10.61
CA ILE A 605 29.25 -10.92 -9.44
C ILE A 605 30.16 -9.69 -9.34
N CYS A 606 30.77 -9.28 -10.45
CA CYS A 606 31.65 -8.12 -10.47
C CYS A 606 30.89 -6.82 -10.17
N HIS A 607 29.69 -6.62 -10.72
CA HIS A 607 28.81 -5.49 -10.42
C HIS A 607 28.57 -5.37 -8.91
N GLU A 608 28.18 -6.49 -8.33
CA GLU A 608 27.91 -6.60 -6.91
C GLU A 608 29.13 -6.36 -6.02
N CYS A 609 30.30 -6.91 -6.37
CA CYS A 609 31.56 -6.59 -5.68
C CYS A 609 31.94 -5.11 -5.85
N CYS A 610 31.63 -4.51 -7.00
CA CYS A 610 31.91 -3.11 -7.28
C CYS A 610 31.11 -2.16 -6.39
N HIS A 611 29.94 -2.56 -5.87
CA HIS A 611 29.23 -1.78 -4.85
C HIS A 611 30.04 -1.59 -3.56
N GLY A 612 31.01 -2.46 -3.25
CA GLY A 612 31.83 -2.37 -2.04
C GLY A 612 33.13 -1.56 -2.19
N ILE A 613 33.41 -1.00 -3.37
CA ILE A 613 34.66 -0.27 -3.67
C ILE A 613 34.38 1.13 -4.23
N GLY A 614 35.40 1.98 -4.24
CA GLY A 614 35.31 3.37 -4.64
C GLY A 614 34.79 4.30 -3.54
N PRO A 615 34.48 5.57 -3.90
CA PRO A 615 34.11 6.59 -2.93
C PRO A 615 32.74 6.32 -2.30
N HIS A 616 32.72 6.15 -0.98
CA HIS A 616 31.48 6.00 -0.19
C HIS A 616 31.28 7.17 0.75
N THR A 617 32.24 7.35 1.66
CA THR A 617 32.31 8.50 2.56
C THR A 617 33.20 9.55 1.93
N ILE A 618 32.68 10.77 1.83
CA ILE A 618 33.36 11.90 1.21
C ILE A 618 33.47 13.06 2.18
N THR A 619 34.44 13.93 1.94
CA THR A 619 34.53 15.23 2.63
C THR A 619 34.06 16.29 1.64
N LEU A 620 33.04 17.04 2.03
CA LEU A 620 32.52 18.17 1.26
C LEU A 620 33.52 19.34 1.26
N PRO A 621 33.41 20.30 0.33
CA PRO A 621 34.31 21.47 0.28
C PRO A 621 34.33 22.31 1.56
N ASP A 622 33.27 22.28 2.35
CA ASP A 622 33.15 22.95 3.65
C ASP A 622 33.81 22.16 4.81
N GLY A 623 34.43 21.02 4.51
CA GLY A 623 35.08 20.14 5.48
C GLY A 623 34.14 19.14 6.17
N GLN A 624 32.83 19.20 5.92
CA GLN A 624 31.89 18.26 6.51
C GLN A 624 32.02 16.87 5.91
N LYS A 625 31.86 15.84 6.75
CA LYS A 625 31.74 14.46 6.28
C LYS A 625 30.33 14.21 5.77
N SER A 626 30.23 13.63 4.58
CA SER A 626 28.98 13.18 3.99
C SER A 626 29.19 11.83 3.30
N THR A 627 28.13 11.30 2.68
CA THR A 627 28.21 10.12 1.82
C THR A 627 27.86 10.50 0.40
N VAL A 628 28.37 9.75 -0.58
CA VAL A 628 28.01 9.94 -1.98
C VAL A 628 26.48 9.90 -2.14
N ARG A 629 25.82 8.90 -1.56
CA ARG A 629 24.34 8.78 -1.55
C ARG A 629 23.62 10.05 -1.09
N LYS A 630 24.08 10.71 -0.03
CA LYS A 630 23.46 11.94 0.50
C LYS A 630 23.64 13.14 -0.43
N VAL A 631 24.73 13.20 -1.19
CA VAL A 631 25.09 14.36 -2.00
C VAL A 631 24.49 14.29 -3.41
N ILE A 632 24.30 13.08 -3.96
CA ILE A 632 23.73 12.87 -5.30
C ILE A 632 22.34 12.23 -5.27
N TYR A 633 21.56 12.46 -4.21
CA TYR A 633 20.31 11.76 -3.87
C TYR A 633 19.33 11.55 -5.04
N ILE A 634 19.10 12.58 -5.87
CA ILE A 634 18.17 12.50 -7.03
C ILE A 634 18.74 11.62 -8.16
N THR A 635 20.06 11.59 -8.35
CA THR A 635 20.73 10.83 -9.41
C THR A 635 21.03 9.38 -9.00
N PHE A 636 21.20 9.12 -7.71
CA PHE A 636 21.61 7.80 -7.20
C PHE A 636 20.51 6.74 -7.34
N LEU A 637 19.24 7.09 -7.10
CA LEU A 637 18.10 6.19 -7.29
C LEU A 637 17.99 5.69 -8.74
N PHE A 638 18.27 6.54 -9.72
CA PHE A 638 18.20 6.19 -11.14
C PHE A 638 19.24 5.14 -11.60
N MET A 639 20.37 5.00 -10.90
CA MET A 639 21.44 4.06 -11.29
C MET A 639 21.31 2.67 -10.66
N VAL A 640 20.58 2.52 -9.55
CA VAL A 640 20.34 1.21 -8.91
C VAL A 640 19.21 0.44 -9.61
N HIS A 641 18.41 1.11 -10.44
CA HIS A 641 17.25 0.55 -11.15
C HIS A 641 17.59 -0.09 -12.52
N LEU A 642 18.88 -0.16 -12.90
CA LEU A 642 19.40 -0.82 -14.11
C LEU A 642 20.28 -2.00 -13.71
#